data_AF-A0A8D0NW25-F1
#
_entry.id   AF-A0A8D0NW25-F1
#
_cell.length_a   1.000
_cell.length_b   1.000
_cell.length_c   1.000
_cell.angle_alpha   90.00
_cell.angle_beta   90.00
_cell.angle_gamma   90.00
#
_symmetry.space_group_name_H-M   'P 1'
#
loop_
_entity.id
_entity.type
_entity.pdbx_description
1 polymer ?
#
loop_
_entity_poly.entity_id
_entity_poly.type
_entity_poly.pdbx_seq_one_letter_code
_entity_poly.pdbx_strand_id
1 'polypeptide(L)'
;MESLEMDPEMLYPEITVEVGRVTLGEENRKEMTNCSLKRTENSKIIQATCALLNSGGGVIKVEIDDKNYSYRCHGLGLDLETSLQKLLPSGSQKYLDYLQQGHNLMIFVKSWNPDVFSLPLRICSLRSNLYQRAMTSTVNLGASNALELLREKQSRAQRGRSRVKELHPQKALDQYTQEEEDTRLCASEFLQRDKLRYKEKLNFTESTHVEFKRFTTKKIIPRIKEMLPHYVSAFANAQGGYLIIGVDDKSKEVFGCNREKVDPDLLKKEIGNCIEKLPTFHFCCEKPKVNVTTKILNVYQNDVLYGYVCVVHVEPFCCVVFTEAPDSWVIRDNSVTRLTAQQWVTMMLDIQSDYSLHQISPASSTPRGTSCPIKVLEFKRALQQRLFPVTWEETQFQPESLCKKLFSDHKGLEELMKTQVNEDTNSPGIVVFSRSWASDVGLRKEHHVLCDALLIAVNRPLVLYTILTDPAWVGGRVYARNTAHQLKQKLGTLGGYTGKVCVLPRLICLPGTQCRPAEIPLRYPQSYRLANKDEMEDLLQALIVVSLCSPSLLSDQLGCEFFNLLIAEQCELLSESLQETRELFLHCFPGTRKTALAIKIMEKIKDLFHCKSKEILYVCESDALKDFVTQQTTCQAVTRETFMRGEFPKIKHIVMDETENFCSTYGDWYLKAKSITHPKMRGAGSESLHRGILWLFLDPFLVRHAARSGLPPPSAQFPRKTITNGIHCALEIAMVMKEEMKRIQENPHSNVSPDTLASFREAAYEEAMCHQALPGVFESETNLTTEEMAKHVAERCHSLFQCGYLPKDIAILCRRGEDRRRYELALLRAMELFETHGATKVAFSQASGVLDAHIILDSIQQFSGLQRNIVFGLSPEGTLLEEVHKLRFASRAIKHLYLLYEKRAAF
;
A
#
# COMPACT_ATOMS: atom_id res chain seq x y z
N MET A 1 -26.98 -23.83 15.33
CA MET A 1 -26.19 -22.62 15.08
C MET A 1 -27.19 -21.60 14.58
N GLU A 2 -27.68 -20.74 15.46
CA GLU A 2 -28.43 -19.56 15.06
C GLU A 2 -27.41 -18.52 14.59
N SER A 3 -27.56 -18.04 13.36
CA SER A 3 -26.79 -16.94 12.81
C SER A 3 -27.02 -15.69 13.66
N LEU A 4 -25.95 -15.05 14.10
CA LEU A 4 -26.01 -13.72 14.71
C LEU A 4 -26.33 -12.73 13.59
N GLU A 5 -27.57 -12.28 13.48
CA GLU A 5 -28.01 -11.25 12.54
C GLU A 5 -27.81 -9.84 13.16
N MET A 6 -27.50 -8.85 12.31
CA MET A 6 -27.41 -7.44 12.70
C MET A 6 -28.70 -6.67 12.35
N ASP A 7 -29.12 -5.77 13.24
CA ASP A 7 -30.24 -4.85 13.06
C ASP A 7 -29.85 -3.58 12.24
N PRO A 8 -30.78 -2.89 11.54
CA PRO A 8 -30.47 -1.78 10.65
C PRO A 8 -30.32 -0.40 11.34
N GLU A 9 -30.49 -0.29 12.66
CA GLU A 9 -30.22 0.95 13.42
C GLU A 9 -28.79 0.96 14.01
N MET A 10 -27.78 0.80 13.16
CA MET A 10 -26.40 0.83 13.62
C MET A 10 -25.93 2.27 13.89
N LEU A 11 -25.73 2.60 15.17
CA LEU A 11 -25.28 3.90 15.64
C LEU A 11 -23.82 4.21 15.26
N TYR A 12 -22.91 3.23 15.31
CA TYR A 12 -21.48 3.45 15.05
C TYR A 12 -21.13 3.30 13.56
N PRO A 13 -20.19 4.10 13.01
CA PRO A 13 -19.68 3.93 11.64
C PRO A 13 -18.90 2.63 11.42
N GLU A 14 -18.56 1.93 12.49
CA GLU A 14 -17.82 0.68 12.44
C GLU A 14 -18.74 -0.54 12.39
N ILE A 15 -18.15 -1.69 12.11
CA ILE A 15 -18.87 -2.97 12.20
C ILE A 15 -19.26 -3.18 13.66
N THR A 16 -20.57 -3.38 13.90
CA THR A 16 -21.11 -3.65 15.23
C THR A 16 -21.61 -5.08 15.28
N VAL A 17 -21.07 -5.90 16.18
CA VAL A 17 -21.51 -7.30 16.37
C VAL A 17 -22.35 -7.37 17.63
N GLU A 18 -23.61 -7.74 17.50
CA GLU A 18 -24.49 -7.96 18.65
C GLU A 18 -24.38 -9.39 19.14
N VAL A 19 -24.12 -9.58 20.44
CA VAL A 19 -23.94 -10.91 21.05
C VAL A 19 -25.20 -11.39 21.80
N GLY A 20 -26.17 -10.47 21.98
CA GLY A 20 -27.37 -10.67 22.78
C GLY A 20 -27.10 -10.53 24.28
N ARG A 21 -27.98 -11.13 25.10
CA ARG A 21 -27.84 -11.12 26.56
C ARG A 21 -26.69 -11.98 27.04
N VAL A 22 -25.88 -11.42 27.95
CA VAL A 22 -24.76 -12.10 28.59
C VAL A 22 -24.73 -11.76 30.08
N THR A 23 -24.48 -12.78 30.90
CA THR A 23 -24.19 -12.60 32.33
C THR A 23 -22.77 -12.04 32.51
N LEU A 24 -22.64 -10.86 33.09
CA LEU A 24 -21.36 -10.18 33.33
C LEU A 24 -21.09 -9.97 34.83
N GLY A 25 -19.81 -9.88 35.19
CA GLY A 25 -19.34 -9.69 36.55
C GLY A 25 -18.84 -11.00 37.18
N GLU A 26 -17.73 -10.94 37.91
CA GLU A 26 -17.08 -12.15 38.43
C GLU A 26 -17.95 -12.94 39.42
N GLU A 27 -18.67 -12.24 40.30
CA GLU A 27 -19.58 -12.86 41.27
C GLU A 27 -20.75 -13.55 40.55
N ASN A 28 -21.47 -12.81 39.71
CA ASN A 28 -22.58 -13.35 38.92
C ASN A 28 -22.16 -14.52 38.02
N ARG A 29 -20.98 -14.42 37.36
CA ARG A 29 -20.47 -15.51 36.51
C ARG A 29 -20.04 -16.74 37.32
N LYS A 30 -19.62 -16.58 38.58
CA LYS A 30 -19.35 -17.72 39.48
C LYS A 30 -20.63 -18.43 39.91
N GLU A 31 -21.71 -17.68 40.13
CA GLU A 31 -23.01 -18.21 40.57
C GLU A 31 -23.82 -18.87 39.45
N MET A 32 -23.42 -18.72 38.19
CA MET A 32 -24.05 -19.41 37.06
C MET A 32 -24.03 -20.94 37.21
N THR A 33 -25.19 -21.52 37.52
CA THR A 33 -25.37 -22.98 37.63
C THR A 33 -25.34 -23.68 36.27
N ASN A 34 -25.73 -22.99 35.20
CA ASN A 34 -25.70 -23.52 33.84
C ASN A 34 -24.32 -23.35 33.19
N CYS A 35 -23.45 -24.35 33.41
CA CYS A 35 -22.11 -24.41 32.81
C CYS A 35 -22.11 -24.35 31.27
N SER A 36 -23.16 -24.84 30.60
CA SER A 36 -23.25 -24.83 29.14
C SER A 36 -23.52 -23.42 28.60
N LEU A 37 -24.40 -22.67 29.25
CA LEU A 37 -24.68 -21.27 28.93
C LEU A 37 -23.44 -20.41 29.15
N LYS A 38 -22.78 -20.55 30.31
CA LYS A 38 -21.54 -19.83 30.64
C LYS A 38 -20.47 -19.99 29.55
N ARG A 39 -20.27 -21.21 29.04
CA ARG A 39 -19.34 -21.50 27.95
C ARG A 39 -19.79 -20.91 26.61
N THR A 40 -21.09 -20.95 26.31
CA THR A 40 -21.66 -20.40 25.08
C THR A 40 -21.49 -18.88 25.03
N GLU A 41 -21.84 -18.17 26.11
CA GLU A 41 -21.64 -16.72 26.21
C GLU A 41 -20.17 -16.32 26.03
N ASN A 42 -19.26 -17.04 26.69
CA ASN A 42 -17.82 -16.84 26.56
C ASN A 42 -17.36 -17.05 25.11
N SER A 43 -17.76 -18.16 24.50
CA SER A 43 -17.44 -18.45 23.10
C SER A 43 -17.93 -17.36 22.15
N LYS A 44 -19.15 -16.83 22.33
CA LYS A 44 -19.68 -15.78 21.45
C LYS A 44 -18.84 -14.50 21.51
N ILE A 45 -18.44 -14.06 22.70
CA ILE A 45 -17.59 -12.85 22.87
C ILE A 45 -16.21 -13.07 22.23
N ILE A 46 -15.57 -14.23 22.45
CA ILE A 46 -14.26 -14.53 21.87
C ILE A 46 -14.31 -14.62 20.34
N GLN A 47 -15.35 -15.25 19.79
CA GLN A 47 -15.56 -15.35 18.35
C GLN A 47 -15.76 -13.98 17.71
N ALA A 48 -16.62 -13.13 18.31
CA ALA A 48 -16.84 -11.76 17.85
C ALA A 48 -15.56 -10.91 17.93
N THR A 49 -14.79 -11.06 19.01
CA THR A 49 -13.51 -10.36 19.19
C THR A 49 -12.50 -10.77 18.13
N CYS A 50 -12.32 -12.07 17.92
CA CYS A 50 -11.41 -12.60 16.89
C CYS A 50 -11.82 -12.17 15.48
N ALA A 51 -13.12 -12.19 15.18
CA ALA A 51 -13.65 -11.74 13.90
C ALA A 51 -13.37 -10.27 13.64
N LEU A 52 -13.63 -9.39 14.61
CA LEU A 52 -13.36 -7.96 14.48
C LEU A 52 -11.86 -7.66 14.35
N LEU A 53 -11.01 -8.34 15.12
CA LEU A 53 -9.55 -8.22 15.00
C LEU A 53 -9.08 -8.50 13.56
N ASN A 54 -9.64 -9.53 12.93
CA ASN A 54 -9.29 -9.94 11.57
C ASN A 54 -10.08 -9.20 10.47
N SER A 55 -10.88 -8.20 10.80
CA SER A 55 -11.78 -7.50 9.86
C SER A 55 -11.78 -5.97 10.03
N GLY A 56 -10.65 -5.39 10.47
CA GLY A 56 -10.50 -3.93 10.56
C GLY A 56 -10.97 -3.30 11.88
N GLY A 57 -11.34 -4.12 12.87
CA GLY A 57 -11.87 -3.68 14.15
C GLY A 57 -13.34 -3.26 14.11
N GLY A 58 -13.88 -2.90 15.27
CA GLY A 58 -15.26 -2.44 15.43
C GLY A 58 -15.74 -2.55 16.87
N VAL A 59 -17.04 -2.77 17.07
CA VAL A 59 -17.67 -2.74 18.40
C VAL A 59 -18.49 -4.00 18.63
N ILE A 60 -18.35 -4.62 19.79
CA ILE A 60 -19.24 -5.69 20.25
C ILE A 60 -20.26 -5.05 21.19
N LYS A 61 -21.54 -5.24 20.89
CA LYS A 61 -22.66 -4.81 21.75
C LYS A 61 -23.16 -6.01 22.54
N VAL A 62 -23.11 -5.89 23.86
CA VAL A 62 -23.54 -6.92 24.81
C VAL A 62 -24.70 -6.36 25.63
N GLU A 63 -25.85 -7.04 25.62
CA GLU A 63 -26.98 -6.71 26.48
C GLU A 63 -26.73 -7.31 27.86
N ILE A 64 -26.77 -6.47 28.90
CA ILE A 64 -26.42 -6.85 30.26
C ILE A 64 -27.65 -7.50 30.92
N ASP A 65 -27.52 -8.75 31.35
CA ASP A 65 -28.63 -9.49 31.96
C ASP A 65 -29.02 -8.96 33.36
N ASP A 66 -28.02 -8.65 34.19
CA ASP A 66 -28.22 -8.09 35.52
C ASP A 66 -28.37 -6.56 35.49
N LYS A 67 -29.53 -6.07 35.92
CA LYS A 67 -29.84 -4.63 35.99
C LYS A 67 -28.98 -3.85 36.99
N ASN A 68 -28.43 -4.52 38.01
CA ASN A 68 -27.58 -3.91 39.02
C ASN A 68 -26.11 -3.90 38.63
N TYR A 69 -25.76 -4.45 37.46
CA TYR A 69 -24.39 -4.55 37.02
C TYR A 69 -23.76 -3.18 36.70
N SER A 70 -22.54 -2.98 37.21
CA SER A 70 -21.67 -1.88 36.87
C SER A 70 -20.29 -2.42 36.51
N TYR A 71 -19.82 -2.16 35.29
CA TYR A 71 -18.49 -2.58 34.83
C TYR A 71 -17.38 -2.09 35.76
N ARG A 72 -17.52 -0.86 36.28
CA ARG A 72 -16.56 -0.26 37.22
C ARG A 72 -16.46 -1.01 38.54
N CYS A 73 -17.52 -1.68 38.98
CA CYS A 73 -17.59 -2.36 40.27
C CYS A 73 -17.39 -3.87 40.15
N HIS A 74 -17.85 -4.48 39.06
CA HIS A 74 -17.99 -5.94 38.96
C HIS A 74 -17.07 -6.59 37.91
N GLY A 75 -16.46 -5.82 36.99
CA GLY A 75 -15.60 -6.35 35.92
C GLY A 75 -16.34 -7.21 34.89
N LEU A 76 -15.63 -7.95 34.03
CA LEU A 76 -16.26 -8.86 33.06
C LEU A 76 -16.55 -10.24 33.69
N GLY A 77 -15.60 -10.73 34.47
CA GLY A 77 -15.54 -12.10 34.96
C GLY A 77 -14.31 -12.84 34.43
N LEU A 78 -13.68 -13.60 35.30
CA LEU A 78 -12.35 -14.17 35.13
C LEU A 78 -12.27 -15.17 33.96
N ASP A 79 -13.36 -15.90 33.68
CA ASP A 79 -13.38 -16.84 32.56
C ASP A 79 -13.37 -16.13 31.19
N LEU A 80 -14.01 -14.95 31.09
CA LEU A 80 -13.98 -14.11 29.89
C LEU A 80 -12.59 -13.48 29.73
N GLU A 81 -12.06 -12.89 30.80
CA GLU A 81 -10.75 -12.24 30.81
C GLU A 81 -9.62 -13.22 30.46
N THR A 82 -9.64 -14.42 31.05
CA THR A 82 -8.66 -15.48 30.74
C THR A 82 -8.74 -15.92 29.27
N SER A 83 -9.96 -15.96 28.70
CA SER A 83 -10.15 -16.37 27.30
C SER A 83 -9.72 -15.28 26.32
N LEU A 84 -9.96 -14.01 26.65
CA LEU A 84 -9.46 -12.86 25.91
C LEU A 84 -7.93 -12.76 26.00
N GLN A 85 -7.33 -13.06 27.15
CA GLN A 85 -5.88 -13.08 27.32
C GLN A 85 -5.21 -14.20 26.50
N LYS A 86 -5.86 -15.35 26.34
CA LYS A 86 -5.39 -16.42 25.45
C LYS A 86 -5.41 -16.00 23.98
N LEU A 87 -6.42 -15.23 23.57
CA LEU A 87 -6.51 -14.66 22.23
C LEU A 87 -5.50 -13.53 22.01
N LEU A 88 -5.26 -12.71 23.05
CA LEU A 88 -4.45 -11.50 23.04
C LEU A 88 -3.31 -11.55 24.06
N PRO A 89 -2.30 -12.42 23.87
CA PRO A 89 -1.22 -12.61 24.84
C PRO A 89 -0.33 -11.36 25.01
N SER A 90 -0.25 -10.48 24.00
CA SER A 90 0.52 -9.23 24.04
C SER A 90 -0.15 -8.10 24.83
N GLY A 91 -1.25 -8.38 25.54
CA GLY A 91 -1.99 -7.43 26.38
C GLY A 91 -3.32 -7.00 25.75
N SER A 92 -4.42 -7.31 26.45
CA SER A 92 -5.79 -7.00 26.00
C SER A 92 -6.05 -5.49 25.87
N GLN A 93 -5.46 -4.66 26.73
CA GLN A 93 -5.66 -3.19 26.73
C GLN A 93 -5.22 -2.51 25.43
N LYS A 94 -4.28 -3.10 24.70
CA LYS A 94 -3.83 -2.60 23.40
C LYS A 94 -4.93 -2.67 22.34
N TYR A 95 -5.80 -3.67 22.44
CA TYR A 95 -6.80 -3.98 21.42
C TYR A 95 -8.24 -3.76 21.90
N LEU A 96 -8.50 -3.80 23.20
CA LEU A 96 -9.84 -3.75 23.77
C LEU A 96 -10.01 -2.54 24.67
N ASP A 97 -11.14 -1.84 24.52
CA ASP A 97 -11.64 -0.86 25.46
C ASP A 97 -13.11 -1.15 25.78
N TYR A 98 -13.56 -0.75 26.96
CA TYR A 98 -14.89 -1.06 27.47
C TYR A 98 -15.64 0.21 27.82
N LEU A 99 -16.91 0.29 27.42
CA LEU A 99 -17.78 1.41 27.74
C LEU A 99 -19.19 0.91 28.03
N GLN A 100 -19.67 1.12 29.25
CA GLN A 100 -21.05 0.82 29.62
C GLN A 100 -21.97 2.00 29.26
N GLN A 101 -23.08 1.72 28.58
CA GLN A 101 -24.12 2.67 28.20
C GLN A 101 -25.49 2.09 28.59
N GLY A 102 -26.00 2.50 29.76
CA GLY A 102 -27.23 1.95 30.32
C GLY A 102 -27.13 0.43 30.50
N HIS A 103 -28.05 -0.30 29.88
CA HIS A 103 -28.12 -1.77 29.91
C HIS A 103 -27.23 -2.47 28.85
N ASN A 104 -26.36 -1.73 28.15
CA ASN A 104 -25.45 -2.30 27.18
C ASN A 104 -23.99 -2.10 27.61
N LEU A 105 -23.16 -3.12 27.43
CA LEU A 105 -21.71 -3.01 27.47
C LEU A 105 -21.18 -3.02 26.04
N MET A 106 -20.45 -1.96 25.66
CA MET A 106 -19.78 -1.83 24.38
C MET A 106 -18.31 -2.22 24.54
N ILE A 107 -17.86 -3.24 23.80
CA ILE A 107 -16.45 -3.65 23.75
C ILE A 107 -15.88 -3.16 22.42
N PHE A 108 -15.01 -2.16 22.47
CA PHE A 108 -14.34 -1.61 21.30
C PHE A 108 -13.12 -2.46 20.98
N VAL A 109 -13.07 -2.99 19.77
CA VAL A 109 -12.02 -3.87 19.27
C VAL A 109 -11.23 -3.12 18.19
N LYS A 110 -9.97 -2.82 18.48
CA LYS A 110 -9.02 -2.31 17.50
C LYS A 110 -8.68 -3.40 16.47
N SER A 111 -8.45 -3.02 15.21
CA SER A 111 -7.94 -3.95 14.20
C SER A 111 -6.64 -4.63 14.67
N TRP A 112 -6.48 -5.90 14.29
CA TRP A 112 -5.20 -6.58 14.42
C TRP A 112 -4.14 -5.88 13.58
N ASN A 113 -2.99 -5.59 14.17
CA ASN A 113 -1.84 -5.05 13.46
C ASN A 113 -0.58 -5.78 13.94
N PRO A 114 0.22 -6.38 13.04
CA PRO A 114 1.45 -7.04 13.44
C PRO A 114 2.43 -6.04 14.07
N ASP A 115 2.88 -6.36 15.29
CA ASP A 115 3.96 -5.59 15.92
C ASP A 115 5.27 -5.76 15.15
N VAL A 116 5.94 -4.64 14.89
CA VAL A 116 7.16 -4.52 14.07
C VAL A 116 8.33 -5.37 14.58
N PHE A 117 8.27 -5.86 15.83
CA PHE A 117 9.41 -6.43 16.55
C PHE A 117 9.42 -7.96 16.69
N SER A 118 8.57 -8.72 16.02
CA SER A 118 8.70 -10.19 15.87
C SER A 118 7.90 -10.72 14.67
N LEU A 119 8.13 -11.98 14.24
CA LEU A 119 7.45 -12.66 13.12
C LEU A 119 5.99 -12.18 12.97
N PRO A 120 5.69 -11.30 11.99
CA PRO A 120 4.45 -10.53 12.02
C PRO A 120 3.28 -11.45 11.70
N LEU A 121 2.55 -11.86 12.74
CA LEU A 121 1.28 -12.56 12.60
C LEU A 121 0.29 -11.65 11.88
N ARG A 122 -0.24 -12.11 10.74
CA ARG A 122 -1.16 -11.32 9.91
C ARG A 122 -2.59 -11.37 10.41
N ILE A 123 -2.97 -12.47 11.06
CA ILE A 123 -4.30 -12.66 11.64
C ILE A 123 -4.21 -13.20 13.05
N CYS A 124 -5.22 -12.86 13.85
CA CYS A 124 -5.44 -13.37 15.19
C CYS A 124 -6.15 -14.73 15.13
N SER A 125 -5.75 -15.67 15.99
CA SER A 125 -6.34 -17.00 16.08
C SER A 125 -6.31 -17.47 17.53
N LEU A 126 -7.38 -18.11 17.98
CA LEU A 126 -7.42 -18.73 19.30
C LEU A 126 -6.62 -20.04 19.31
N ARG A 127 -6.74 -20.85 18.25
CA ARG A 127 -5.97 -22.09 18.03
C ARG A 127 -5.71 -22.29 16.55
N SER A 128 -4.49 -22.71 16.20
CA SER A 128 -4.15 -23.04 14.82
C SER A 128 -4.73 -24.39 14.38
N ASN A 129 -4.92 -25.31 15.33
CA ASN A 129 -5.29 -26.72 15.09
C ASN A 129 -4.26 -27.44 14.19
N LEU A 130 -3.04 -26.93 14.17
CA LEU A 130 -1.84 -27.61 13.68
C LEU A 130 -1.12 -28.20 14.87
N TYR A 131 -0.89 -29.51 14.82
CA TYR A 131 -0.09 -30.18 15.84
C TYR A 131 1.27 -30.52 15.26
N GLN A 132 2.27 -30.50 16.12
CA GLN A 132 3.59 -31.03 15.83
C GLN A 132 4.05 -31.85 17.02
N ARG A 133 4.90 -32.84 16.72
CA ARG A 133 5.54 -33.64 17.75
C ARG A 133 6.76 -32.89 18.30
N ALA A 134 6.80 -32.69 19.62
CA ALA A 134 7.90 -32.06 20.33
C ALA A 134 8.39 -33.01 21.44
N MET A 135 9.52 -33.67 21.19
CA MET A 135 10.03 -34.76 22.05
C MET A 135 8.95 -35.83 22.27
N THR A 136 8.58 -36.08 23.52
CA THR A 136 7.54 -37.05 23.93
C THR A 136 6.14 -36.44 24.03
N SER A 137 5.93 -35.20 23.57
CA SER A 137 4.65 -34.49 23.70
C SER A 137 4.06 -34.06 22.35
N THR A 138 2.74 -34.10 22.25
CA THR A 138 1.99 -33.61 21.08
C THR A 138 1.43 -32.22 21.39
N VAL A 139 1.93 -31.21 20.69
CA VAL A 139 1.68 -29.80 21.02
C VAL A 139 0.86 -29.15 19.90
N ASN A 140 -0.22 -28.44 20.27
CA ASN A 140 -0.93 -27.55 19.35
C ASN A 140 -0.07 -26.29 19.17
N LEU A 141 0.35 -26.03 17.94
CA LEU A 141 1.22 -24.90 17.64
C LEU A 141 0.49 -23.58 17.88
N GLY A 142 1.10 -22.71 18.69
CA GLY A 142 0.70 -21.31 18.74
C GLY A 142 0.83 -20.66 17.36
N ALA A 143 0.16 -19.51 17.15
CA ALA A 143 0.11 -18.86 15.85
C ALA A 143 1.50 -18.59 15.24
N SER A 144 2.49 -18.21 16.07
CA SER A 144 3.88 -17.94 15.62
C SER A 144 4.57 -19.21 15.11
N ASN A 145 4.57 -20.28 15.89
CA ASN A 145 5.18 -21.55 15.50
C ASN A 145 4.46 -22.19 14.31
N ALA A 146 3.14 -21.98 14.21
CA ALA A 146 2.37 -22.40 13.05
C ALA A 146 2.80 -21.64 11.78
N LEU A 147 3.02 -20.33 11.87
CA LEU A 147 3.54 -19.52 10.74
C LEU A 147 4.93 -19.97 10.30
N GLU A 148 5.81 -20.28 11.25
CA GLU A 148 7.15 -20.83 10.97
C GLU A 148 7.05 -22.15 10.19
N LEU A 149 6.23 -23.09 10.68
CA LEU A 149 6.00 -24.37 9.99
C LEU A 149 5.48 -24.16 8.57
N LEU A 150 4.52 -23.24 8.37
CA LEU A 150 3.98 -22.93 7.05
C LEU A 150 5.06 -22.41 6.10
N ARG A 151 5.88 -21.44 6.55
CA ARG A 151 6.99 -20.89 5.74
C ARG A 151 8.05 -21.94 5.44
N GLU A 152 8.36 -22.79 6.41
CA GLU A 152 9.30 -23.89 6.23
C GLU A 152 8.82 -24.84 5.12
N LYS A 153 7.58 -25.34 5.21
CA LYS A 153 6.99 -26.25 4.21
C LYS A 153 6.86 -25.58 2.84
N GLN A 154 6.48 -24.30 2.79
CA GLN A 154 6.44 -23.52 1.53
C GLN A 154 7.82 -23.45 0.87
N SER A 155 8.87 -23.13 1.63
CA SER A 155 10.24 -23.01 1.11
C SER A 155 10.80 -24.34 0.59
N ARG A 156 10.39 -25.47 1.21
CA ARG A 156 10.75 -26.82 0.77
C ARG A 156 10.03 -27.19 -0.53
N ALA A 157 8.75 -26.83 -0.67
CA ALA A 157 7.98 -27.09 -1.88
C ALA A 157 8.50 -26.31 -3.10
N GLN A 158 8.89 -25.05 -2.92
CA GLN A 158 9.40 -24.18 -4.00
C GLN A 158 10.76 -24.61 -4.56
N ARG A 159 11.61 -25.24 -3.73
CA ARG A 159 12.95 -25.68 -4.16
C ARG A 159 12.92 -26.93 -5.06
N GLY A 160 11.75 -27.55 -5.25
CA GLY A 160 11.61 -28.83 -5.96
C GLY A 160 12.39 -29.96 -5.26
N ARG A 161 12.15 -31.22 -5.64
CA ARG A 161 13.01 -32.34 -5.24
C ARG A 161 14.36 -32.26 -5.97
N SER A 162 15.12 -31.17 -5.82
CA SER A 162 16.54 -31.19 -6.16
C SER A 162 17.24 -31.99 -5.07
N ARG A 163 17.96 -33.05 -5.48
CA ARG A 163 18.88 -33.81 -4.62
C ARG A 163 19.99 -32.87 -4.16
N VAL A 164 19.72 -32.09 -3.13
CA VAL A 164 20.72 -31.29 -2.43
C VAL A 164 20.87 -31.95 -1.07
N LYS A 165 22.06 -32.49 -0.81
CA LYS A 165 22.55 -32.83 0.54
C LYS A 165 22.06 -31.76 1.50
N GLU A 166 21.46 -32.19 2.60
CA GLU A 166 21.02 -31.37 3.72
C GLU A 166 21.95 -30.16 3.94
N LEU A 167 21.54 -29.00 3.41
CA LEU A 167 22.11 -27.74 3.82
C LEU A 167 21.48 -27.44 5.17
N HIS A 168 22.22 -27.86 6.20
CA HIS A 168 21.94 -27.62 7.62
C HIS A 168 21.46 -26.18 7.86
N PRO A 169 20.38 -25.98 8.63
CA PRO A 169 20.20 -24.72 9.34
C PRO A 169 21.31 -24.63 10.39
N GLN A 170 22.29 -23.76 10.16
CA GLN A 170 23.35 -23.53 11.14
C GLN A 170 22.76 -22.99 12.45
N LYS A 171 23.09 -23.70 13.53
CA LYS A 171 23.12 -23.28 14.95
C LYS A 171 21.80 -23.27 15.73
N ALA A 172 21.11 -24.41 15.77
CA ALA A 172 20.56 -24.98 17.01
C ALA A 172 19.99 -26.38 16.72
N LEU A 173 20.49 -27.40 17.42
CA LEU A 173 20.01 -28.79 17.42
C LEU A 173 20.51 -29.74 16.31
N ASP A 174 21.82 -29.74 16.03
CA ASP A 174 22.50 -30.94 15.50
C ASP A 174 22.65 -31.98 16.62
N GLN A 175 21.56 -32.64 16.97
CA GLN A 175 21.56 -33.81 17.85
C GLN A 175 20.40 -34.75 17.49
N TYR A 176 20.34 -35.22 16.23
CA TYR A 176 19.71 -36.52 15.98
C TYR A 176 20.58 -37.54 16.70
N THR A 177 20.15 -37.90 17.90
CA THR A 177 20.82 -38.89 18.73
C THR A 177 20.56 -40.25 18.10
N GLN A 178 21.57 -41.11 17.99
CA GLN A 178 21.45 -42.48 17.45
C GLN A 178 20.23 -43.21 18.08
N GLU A 179 19.94 -42.90 19.34
CA GLU A 179 18.82 -43.44 20.11
C GLU A 179 17.42 -43.12 19.53
N GLU A 180 17.20 -41.97 18.87
CA GLU A 180 15.90 -41.64 18.26
C GLU A 180 15.62 -42.49 17.02
N GLU A 181 16.62 -42.68 16.17
CA GLU A 181 16.54 -43.56 14.99
C GLU A 181 16.43 -45.04 15.40
N ASP A 182 17.18 -45.47 16.42
CA ASP A 182 17.04 -46.82 16.99
C ASP A 182 15.62 -47.07 17.51
N THR A 183 15.00 -46.07 18.16
CA THR A 183 13.61 -46.15 18.64
C THR A 183 12.62 -46.25 17.47
N ARG A 184 12.84 -45.50 16.40
CA ARG A 184 12.04 -45.56 15.17
C ARG A 184 12.16 -46.92 14.48
N LEU A 185 13.36 -47.49 14.43
CA LEU A 185 13.61 -48.85 13.93
C LEU A 185 12.85 -49.89 14.76
N CYS A 186 12.95 -49.83 16.08
CA CYS A 186 12.21 -50.72 16.98
C CYS A 186 10.69 -50.66 16.74
N ALA A 187 10.13 -49.47 16.52
CA ALA A 187 8.71 -49.31 16.20
C ALA A 187 8.34 -49.90 14.82
N SER A 188 9.24 -49.78 13.83
CA SER A 188 9.05 -50.40 12.52
C SER A 188 9.07 -51.92 12.59
N GLU A 189 9.98 -52.50 13.38
CA GLU A 189 10.04 -53.94 13.65
C GLU A 189 8.81 -54.41 14.42
N PHE A 190 8.35 -53.61 15.39
CA PHE A 190 7.12 -53.88 16.14
C PHE A 190 5.90 -53.96 15.22
N LEU A 191 5.80 -53.07 14.22
CA LEU A 191 4.75 -53.13 13.20
C LEU A 191 4.78 -54.44 12.40
N GLN A 192 5.94 -55.05 12.18
CA GLN A 192 6.05 -56.30 11.40
C GLN A 192 5.66 -57.56 12.18
N ARG A 193 5.53 -57.50 13.50
CA ARG A 193 5.13 -58.67 14.31
C ARG A 193 3.73 -59.17 13.96
N ASP A 194 3.51 -60.47 14.17
CA ASP A 194 2.20 -61.11 13.95
C ASP A 194 1.47 -61.47 15.26
N LYS A 195 2.22 -61.63 16.35
CA LYS A 195 1.69 -62.00 17.67
C LYS A 195 2.38 -61.19 18.76
N LEU A 196 1.60 -60.75 19.75
CA LEU A 196 2.06 -60.08 20.96
C LEU A 196 1.62 -60.86 22.20
N ARG A 197 2.40 -60.84 23.27
CA ARG A 197 2.00 -61.46 24.56
C ARG A 197 1.41 -60.41 25.49
N TYR A 198 0.34 -60.77 26.19
CA TYR A 198 -0.25 -59.92 27.23
C TYR A 198 0.78 -59.66 28.35
N LYS A 199 0.94 -58.40 28.74
CA LYS A 199 1.98 -57.88 29.65
C LYS A 199 3.43 -58.09 29.16
N GLU A 200 3.63 -58.32 27.86
CA GLU A 200 4.97 -58.21 27.29
C GLU A 200 5.48 -56.77 27.43
N LYS A 201 6.70 -56.62 27.93
CA LYS A 201 7.34 -55.32 28.11
C LYS A 201 8.15 -54.94 26.87
N LEU A 202 7.86 -53.79 26.28
CA LEU A 202 8.59 -53.29 25.12
C LEU A 202 9.98 -52.75 25.52
N ASN A 203 10.94 -52.89 24.61
CA ASN A 203 12.33 -52.46 24.77
C ASN A 203 12.60 -51.00 24.33
N PHE A 204 11.56 -50.26 23.91
CA PHE A 204 11.65 -48.87 23.49
C PHE A 204 10.58 -48.00 24.17
N THR A 205 10.71 -46.69 24.05
CA THR A 205 9.85 -45.70 24.74
C THR A 205 9.14 -44.78 23.75
N GLU A 206 8.26 -43.93 24.27
CA GLU A 206 7.79 -42.78 23.51
C GLU A 206 8.96 -41.87 23.13
N SER A 207 8.87 -41.28 21.95
CA SER A 207 9.88 -40.39 21.36
C SER A 207 9.21 -39.41 20.40
N THR A 208 10.00 -38.69 19.61
CA THR A 208 9.54 -37.90 18.45
C THR A 208 8.87 -38.75 17.37
N HIS A 209 9.12 -40.05 17.33
CA HIS A 209 8.58 -40.98 16.32
C HIS A 209 7.60 -42.01 16.89
N VAL A 210 7.44 -42.10 18.22
CA VAL A 210 6.62 -43.13 18.86
C VAL A 210 5.72 -42.53 19.94
N GLU A 211 4.44 -42.89 19.93
CA GLU A 211 3.48 -42.59 21.00
C GLU A 211 2.74 -43.86 21.44
N PHE A 212 2.62 -44.07 22.75
CA PHE A 212 1.84 -45.14 23.36
C PHE A 212 0.53 -44.62 23.92
N LYS A 213 -0.56 -45.36 23.69
CA LYS A 213 -1.86 -45.08 24.31
C LYS A 213 -2.54 -46.34 24.78
N ARG A 214 -3.21 -46.28 25.93
CA ARG A 214 -3.98 -47.39 26.47
C ARG A 214 -5.47 -47.26 26.14
N PHE A 215 -6.15 -48.40 25.98
CA PHE A 215 -7.61 -48.44 25.95
C PHE A 215 -8.17 -48.31 27.37
N THR A 216 -8.47 -47.08 27.80
CA THR A 216 -8.93 -46.80 29.17
C THR A 216 -10.45 -46.81 29.34
N THR A 217 -11.22 -46.77 28.25
CA THR A 217 -12.69 -46.66 28.30
C THR A 217 -13.39 -47.80 27.57
N LYS A 218 -14.66 -48.05 27.91
CA LYS A 218 -15.53 -48.99 27.16
C LYS A 218 -15.93 -48.46 25.77
N LYS A 219 -15.82 -47.15 25.54
CA LYS A 219 -16.20 -46.47 24.28
C LYS A 219 -14.96 -46.23 23.40
N ILE A 220 -14.41 -47.32 22.85
CA ILE A 220 -13.14 -47.29 22.13
C ILE A 220 -13.22 -46.46 20.84
N ILE A 221 -14.22 -46.69 20.00
CA ILE A 221 -14.39 -45.98 18.72
C ILE A 221 -14.53 -44.46 18.92
N PRO A 222 -15.44 -43.94 19.78
CA PRO A 222 -15.51 -42.49 20.03
C PRO A 222 -14.20 -41.88 20.53
N ARG A 223 -13.46 -42.58 21.39
CA ARG A 223 -12.19 -42.08 21.91
C ARG A 223 -11.11 -41.99 20.83
N ILE A 224 -11.10 -42.94 19.90
CA ILE A 224 -10.20 -42.90 18.74
C ILE A 224 -10.56 -41.73 17.82
N LYS A 225 -11.85 -41.48 17.56
CA LYS A 225 -12.29 -40.34 16.74
C LYS A 225 -11.83 -38.99 17.31
N GLU A 226 -11.83 -38.86 18.63
CA GLU A 226 -11.39 -37.64 19.33
C GLU A 226 -9.86 -37.48 19.31
N MET A 227 -9.13 -38.56 19.57
CA MET A 227 -7.69 -38.54 19.80
C MET A 227 -6.85 -38.64 18.51
N LEU A 228 -7.25 -39.48 17.57
CA LEU A 228 -6.47 -39.82 16.37
C LEU A 228 -6.07 -38.61 15.52
N PRO A 229 -6.96 -37.62 15.25
CA PRO A 229 -6.60 -36.45 14.46
C PRO A 229 -5.35 -35.72 14.97
N HIS A 230 -5.22 -35.59 16.30
CA HIS A 230 -4.13 -34.85 16.93
C HIS A 230 -2.77 -35.50 16.66
N TYR A 231 -2.71 -36.83 16.75
CA TYR A 231 -1.49 -37.60 16.50
C TYR A 231 -1.16 -37.70 15.02
N VAL A 232 -2.16 -37.86 14.15
CA VAL A 232 -1.93 -37.88 12.70
C VAL A 232 -1.40 -36.53 12.22
N SER A 233 -2.01 -35.41 12.66
CA SER A 233 -1.51 -34.06 12.37
C SER A 233 -0.08 -33.88 12.90
N ALA A 234 0.20 -34.27 14.15
CA ALA A 234 1.51 -34.13 14.77
C ALA A 234 2.63 -34.86 14.02
N PHE A 235 2.42 -36.14 13.68
CA PHE A 235 3.41 -36.94 12.97
C PHE A 235 3.57 -36.50 11.51
N ALA A 236 2.46 -36.21 10.82
CA ALA A 236 2.49 -35.78 9.42
C ALA A 236 3.22 -34.43 9.24
N ASN A 237 3.02 -33.48 10.15
CA ASN A 237 3.68 -32.18 10.12
C ASN A 237 5.17 -32.25 10.52
N ALA A 238 5.57 -33.30 11.26
CA ALA A 238 6.95 -33.60 11.62
C ALA A 238 7.58 -34.60 10.61
N GLN A 239 8.31 -35.60 11.11
CA GLN A 239 9.06 -36.58 10.32
C GLN A 239 8.34 -37.94 10.17
N GLY A 240 7.05 -37.99 10.49
CA GLY A 240 6.30 -39.24 10.61
C GLY A 240 6.57 -39.98 11.92
N GLY A 241 5.81 -41.06 12.14
CA GLY A 241 5.91 -41.87 13.36
C GLY A 241 4.82 -42.91 13.52
N TYR A 242 4.79 -43.52 14.70
CA TYR A 242 3.97 -44.67 15.05
C TYR A 242 3.14 -44.36 16.30
N LEU A 243 1.82 -44.37 16.14
CA LEU A 243 0.86 -44.37 17.26
C LEU A 243 0.47 -45.82 17.57
N ILE A 244 0.86 -46.31 18.74
CA ILE A 244 0.58 -47.68 19.19
C ILE A 244 -0.46 -47.64 20.31
N ILE A 245 -1.68 -48.10 19.99
CA ILE A 245 -2.83 -48.11 20.88
C ILE A 245 -3.03 -49.53 21.44
N GLY A 246 -3.00 -49.65 22.75
CA GLY A 246 -3.00 -50.90 23.50
C GLY A 246 -1.74 -51.14 24.34
N VAL A 247 -0.85 -50.15 24.45
CA VAL A 247 0.37 -50.21 25.26
C VAL A 247 0.29 -49.13 26.35
N ASP A 248 0.70 -49.48 27.57
CA ASP A 248 0.78 -48.54 28.69
C ASP A 248 2.04 -47.67 28.56
N ASP A 249 1.88 -46.36 28.63
CA ASP A 249 2.97 -45.38 28.49
C ASP A 249 3.99 -45.46 29.63
N LYS A 250 3.53 -45.73 30.86
CA LYS A 250 4.37 -45.83 32.06
C LYS A 250 5.05 -47.18 32.20
N SER A 251 4.30 -48.29 32.13
CA SER A 251 4.87 -49.62 32.32
C SER A 251 5.54 -50.19 31.06
N LYS A 252 5.20 -49.64 29.88
CA LYS A 252 5.61 -50.13 28.55
C LYS A 252 5.11 -51.54 28.26
N GLU A 253 4.06 -51.97 28.94
CA GLU A 253 3.48 -53.31 28.80
C GLU A 253 2.33 -53.33 27.78
N VAL A 254 2.25 -54.41 27.02
CA VAL A 254 1.15 -54.67 26.07
C VAL A 254 -0.10 -55.13 26.81
N PHE A 255 -1.17 -54.34 26.73
CA PHE A 255 -2.49 -54.70 27.26
C PHE A 255 -3.50 -55.04 26.16
N GLY A 256 -3.47 -54.34 25.03
CA GLY A 256 -4.49 -54.42 23.98
C GLY A 256 -5.89 -54.00 24.45
N CYS A 257 -6.88 -54.26 23.60
CA CYS A 257 -8.31 -54.20 23.94
C CYS A 257 -8.91 -55.61 23.89
N ASN A 258 -9.81 -55.93 24.82
CA ASN A 258 -10.50 -57.23 24.82
C ASN A 258 -11.25 -57.46 23.49
N ARG A 259 -11.07 -58.65 22.89
CA ARG A 259 -11.64 -59.05 21.60
C ARG A 259 -13.15 -58.84 21.45
N GLU A 260 -13.91 -58.87 22.56
CA GLU A 260 -15.37 -58.71 22.55
C GLU A 260 -15.82 -57.24 22.47
N LYS A 261 -14.90 -56.29 22.73
CA LYS A 261 -15.23 -54.86 22.81
C LYS A 261 -15.02 -54.10 21.50
N VAL A 262 -14.30 -54.68 20.55
CA VAL A 262 -13.91 -54.01 19.30
C VAL A 262 -13.85 -55.03 18.18
N ASP A 263 -14.56 -54.73 17.09
CA ASP A 263 -14.37 -55.37 15.80
C ASP A 263 -13.15 -54.72 15.09
N PRO A 264 -12.10 -55.49 14.76
CA PRO A 264 -10.92 -55.01 14.04
C PRO A 264 -11.21 -54.32 12.70
N ASP A 265 -12.17 -54.83 11.93
CA ASP A 265 -12.48 -54.31 10.59
C ASP A 265 -13.22 -52.98 10.70
N LEU A 266 -14.18 -52.89 11.65
CA LEU A 266 -14.83 -51.63 12.01
C LEU A 266 -13.80 -50.60 12.49
N LEU A 267 -12.86 -51.00 13.35
CA LEU A 267 -11.82 -50.11 13.85
C LEU A 267 -10.95 -49.55 12.71
N LYS A 268 -10.49 -50.42 11.80
CA LYS A 268 -9.68 -50.02 10.65
C LYS A 268 -10.44 -49.08 9.72
N LYS A 269 -11.73 -49.35 9.49
CA LYS A 269 -12.63 -48.50 8.69
C LYS A 269 -12.82 -47.12 9.33
N GLU A 270 -13.07 -47.04 10.63
CA GLU A 270 -13.26 -45.77 11.33
C GLU A 270 -11.98 -44.94 11.39
N ILE A 271 -10.80 -45.57 11.51
CA ILE A 271 -9.50 -44.88 11.39
C ILE A 271 -9.35 -44.26 10.01
N GLY A 272 -9.63 -45.01 8.93
CA GLY A 272 -9.62 -44.49 7.57
C GLY A 272 -10.57 -43.29 7.39
N ASN A 273 -11.82 -43.42 7.83
CA ASN A 273 -12.81 -42.35 7.79
C ASN A 273 -12.39 -41.08 8.55
N CYS A 274 -11.66 -41.23 9.66
CA CYS A 274 -11.12 -40.10 10.42
C CYS A 274 -10.01 -39.37 9.64
N ILE A 275 -9.11 -40.11 9.01
CA ILE A 275 -7.97 -39.54 8.28
C ILE A 275 -8.44 -38.81 7.03
N GLU A 276 -9.44 -39.34 6.32
CA GLU A 276 -10.00 -38.70 5.11
C GLU A 276 -10.66 -37.34 5.38
N LYS A 277 -11.10 -37.10 6.62
CA LYS A 277 -11.74 -35.83 7.03
C LYS A 277 -10.75 -34.75 7.45
N LEU A 278 -9.47 -35.07 7.58
CA LEU A 278 -8.46 -34.10 8.03
C LEU A 278 -8.23 -33.03 6.96
N PRO A 279 -8.35 -31.74 7.31
CA PRO A 279 -8.04 -30.67 6.36
C PRO A 279 -6.54 -30.66 6.04
N THR A 280 -6.21 -30.60 4.75
CA THR A 280 -4.82 -30.42 4.29
C THR A 280 -4.67 -29.14 3.50
N PHE A 281 -3.49 -28.54 3.56
CA PHE A 281 -3.11 -27.45 2.66
C PHE A 281 -1.85 -27.84 1.90
N HIS A 282 -1.86 -27.60 0.59
CA HIS A 282 -0.79 -28.01 -0.31
C HIS A 282 -0.03 -26.82 -0.89
N PHE A 283 1.30 -26.83 -0.68
CA PHE A 283 2.23 -25.96 -1.39
C PHE A 283 2.78 -26.62 -2.67
N CYS A 284 2.72 -27.96 -2.75
CA CYS A 284 3.20 -28.73 -3.89
C CYS A 284 2.12 -28.95 -4.95
N CYS A 285 2.55 -29.15 -6.20
CA CYS A 285 1.64 -29.42 -7.32
C CYS A 285 1.00 -30.82 -7.25
N GLU A 286 1.69 -31.79 -6.63
CA GLU A 286 1.29 -33.21 -6.58
C GLU A 286 0.03 -33.48 -5.74
N LYS A 287 -0.27 -32.60 -4.77
CA LYS A 287 -1.43 -32.69 -3.86
C LYS A 287 -1.71 -34.11 -3.32
N PRO A 288 -0.71 -34.79 -2.72
CA PRO A 288 -0.88 -36.16 -2.24
C PRO A 288 -1.81 -36.25 -1.03
N LYS A 289 -2.49 -37.38 -0.83
CA LYS A 289 -3.19 -37.66 0.44
C LYS A 289 -2.19 -37.99 1.55
N VAL A 290 -2.60 -37.84 2.80
CA VAL A 290 -1.80 -38.26 3.96
C VAL A 290 -1.65 -39.78 3.92
N ASN A 291 -0.42 -40.29 3.85
CA ASN A 291 -0.18 -41.72 3.78
C ASN A 291 -0.12 -42.31 5.19
N VAL A 292 -1.05 -43.21 5.49
CA VAL A 292 -1.21 -43.82 6.81
C VAL A 292 -1.45 -45.32 6.65
N THR A 293 -0.63 -46.12 7.34
CA THR A 293 -0.75 -47.57 7.38
C THR A 293 -1.30 -47.99 8.74
N THR A 294 -2.42 -48.71 8.74
CA THR A 294 -3.05 -49.24 9.97
C THR A 294 -2.92 -50.75 10.02
N LYS A 295 -2.31 -51.27 11.09
CA LYS A 295 -2.20 -52.72 11.37
C LYS A 295 -2.79 -53.06 12.73
N ILE A 296 -3.57 -54.14 12.76
CA ILE A 296 -4.11 -54.70 13.99
C ILE A 296 -3.30 -55.93 14.36
N LEU A 297 -2.74 -55.95 15.57
CA LEU A 297 -1.88 -57.01 16.08
C LEU A 297 -2.63 -57.82 17.14
N ASN A 298 -2.55 -59.15 17.04
CA ASN A 298 -3.21 -60.06 17.96
C ASN A 298 -2.41 -60.21 19.27
N VAL A 299 -3.09 -60.01 20.40
CA VAL A 299 -2.53 -60.18 21.75
C VAL A 299 -3.02 -61.50 22.34
N TYR A 300 -2.09 -62.33 22.79
CA TYR A 300 -2.38 -63.63 23.38
C TYR A 300 -2.10 -63.63 24.89
N GLN A 301 -3.00 -64.25 25.65
CA GLN A 301 -2.84 -64.52 27.07
C GLN A 301 -2.99 -66.04 27.27
N ASN A 302 -1.93 -66.70 27.76
CA ASN A 302 -1.88 -68.17 27.90
C ASN A 302 -2.25 -68.90 26.59
N ASP A 303 -1.67 -68.46 25.46
CA ASP A 303 -1.93 -68.96 24.09
C ASP A 303 -3.37 -68.82 23.56
N VAL A 304 -4.26 -68.14 24.29
CA VAL A 304 -5.60 -67.78 23.85
C VAL A 304 -5.61 -66.34 23.34
N LEU A 305 -6.27 -66.08 22.21
CA LEU A 305 -6.48 -64.72 21.70
C LEU A 305 -7.27 -63.90 22.73
N TYR A 306 -6.59 -62.97 23.38
CA TYR A 306 -7.13 -62.07 24.39
C TYR A 306 -7.76 -60.83 23.74
N GLY A 307 -7.08 -60.27 22.74
CA GLY A 307 -7.41 -58.93 22.27
C GLY A 307 -6.52 -58.40 21.17
N TYR A 308 -6.61 -57.10 20.94
CA TYR A 308 -5.96 -56.43 19.82
C TYR A 308 -5.18 -55.17 20.23
N VAL A 309 -4.02 -54.96 19.60
CA VAL A 309 -3.27 -53.70 19.58
C VAL A 309 -3.44 -53.06 18.20
N CYS A 310 -3.69 -51.77 18.15
CA CYS A 310 -3.80 -51.03 16.90
C CYS A 310 -2.55 -50.16 16.70
N VAL A 311 -1.83 -50.37 15.61
CA VAL A 311 -0.68 -49.55 15.22
C VAL A 311 -1.06 -48.71 14.03
N VAL A 312 -0.87 -47.39 14.13
CA VAL A 312 -1.10 -46.42 13.07
C VAL A 312 0.26 -45.79 12.74
N HIS A 313 0.82 -46.14 11.59
CA HIS A 313 2.05 -45.55 11.05
C HIS A 313 1.69 -44.40 10.12
N VAL A 314 2.20 -43.20 10.42
CA VAL A 314 1.96 -41.98 9.66
C VAL A 314 3.28 -41.57 8.99
N GLU A 315 3.27 -41.49 7.67
CA GLU A 315 4.46 -41.03 6.95
C GLU A 315 4.61 -39.50 7.01
N PRO A 316 5.85 -38.97 6.90
CA PRO A 316 6.06 -37.54 6.82
C PRO A 316 5.34 -36.93 5.62
N PHE A 317 4.62 -35.83 5.86
CA PHE A 317 3.85 -35.15 4.83
C PHE A 317 4.59 -33.94 4.28
N CYS A 318 4.59 -33.78 2.95
CA CYS A 318 5.33 -32.73 2.27
C CYS A 318 4.78 -31.31 2.54
N CYS A 319 3.51 -31.19 2.92
CA CYS A 319 2.85 -29.91 3.21
C CYS A 319 2.34 -29.88 4.66
N VAL A 320 1.10 -29.44 4.93
CA VAL A 320 0.54 -29.37 6.29
C VAL A 320 -0.81 -30.07 6.41
N VAL A 321 -1.02 -30.70 7.58
CA VAL A 321 -2.23 -31.42 7.97
C VAL A 321 -2.78 -30.83 9.26
N PHE A 322 -4.05 -30.43 9.24
CA PHE A 322 -4.77 -29.91 10.40
C PHE A 322 -5.60 -31.02 11.06
N THR A 323 -5.91 -30.85 12.35
CA THR A 323 -6.87 -31.73 13.03
C THR A 323 -8.30 -31.42 12.64
N GLU A 324 -8.58 -30.12 12.44
CA GLU A 324 -9.84 -29.53 12.01
C GLU A 324 -9.56 -28.10 11.52
N ALA A 325 -10.57 -27.36 11.06
CA ALA A 325 -10.37 -25.96 10.67
C ALA A 325 -9.80 -25.14 11.85
N PRO A 326 -8.95 -24.13 11.63
CA PRO A 326 -8.44 -23.29 12.72
C PRO A 326 -9.56 -22.60 13.51
N ASP A 327 -9.34 -22.36 14.80
CA ASP A 327 -10.22 -21.53 15.64
C ASP A 327 -9.86 -20.06 15.40
N SER A 328 -10.27 -19.56 14.24
CA SER A 328 -10.09 -18.18 13.79
C SER A 328 -11.31 -17.75 12.99
N TRP A 329 -11.74 -16.51 13.19
CA TRP A 329 -12.99 -15.98 12.63
C TRP A 329 -12.74 -14.67 11.90
N VAL A 330 -13.61 -14.36 10.96
CA VAL A 330 -13.66 -13.12 10.18
C VAL A 330 -15.12 -12.71 10.00
N ILE A 331 -15.35 -11.43 9.67
CA ILE A 331 -16.66 -10.96 9.29
C ILE A 331 -16.82 -11.08 7.77
N ARG A 332 -17.85 -11.80 7.34
CA ARG A 332 -18.24 -11.94 5.92
C ARG A 332 -19.75 -11.83 5.80
N ASP A 333 -20.21 -11.07 4.81
CA ASP A 333 -21.64 -10.85 4.56
C ASP A 333 -22.40 -10.46 5.83
N ASN A 334 -21.82 -9.54 6.62
CA ASN A 334 -22.32 -9.07 7.91
C ASN A 334 -22.48 -10.15 9.00
N SER A 335 -21.81 -11.29 8.87
CA SER A 335 -21.87 -12.40 9.83
C SER A 335 -20.49 -12.87 10.28
N VAL A 336 -20.41 -13.35 11.52
CA VAL A 336 -19.17 -13.95 12.07
C VAL A 336 -19.00 -15.35 11.50
N THR A 337 -17.99 -15.54 10.65
CA THR A 337 -17.72 -16.79 9.95
C THR A 337 -16.38 -17.37 10.37
N ARG A 338 -16.33 -18.68 10.65
CA ARG A 338 -15.07 -19.39 10.95
C ARG A 338 -14.26 -19.59 9.67
N LEU A 339 -12.96 -19.31 9.72
CA LEU A 339 -12.05 -19.54 8.59
C LEU A 339 -11.86 -21.03 8.32
N THR A 340 -11.87 -21.39 7.04
CA THR A 340 -11.38 -22.71 6.60
C THR A 340 -9.85 -22.77 6.72
N ALA A 341 -9.29 -23.99 6.80
CA ALA A 341 -7.83 -24.17 6.84
C ALA A 341 -7.14 -23.51 5.63
N GLN A 342 -7.77 -23.57 4.45
CA GLN A 342 -7.24 -22.93 3.24
C GLN A 342 -7.19 -21.41 3.36
N GLN A 343 -8.31 -20.79 3.71
CA GLN A 343 -8.37 -19.32 3.88
C GLN A 343 -7.41 -18.84 4.96
N TRP A 344 -7.32 -19.58 6.07
CA TRP A 344 -6.43 -19.25 7.18
C TRP A 344 -4.95 -19.25 6.76
N VAL A 345 -4.49 -20.29 6.04
CA VAL A 345 -3.10 -20.34 5.53
C VAL A 345 -2.83 -19.22 4.53
N THR A 346 -3.77 -18.97 3.62
CA THR A 346 -3.67 -17.88 2.63
C THR A 346 -3.50 -16.52 3.31
N MET A 347 -4.32 -16.22 4.33
CA MET A 347 -4.22 -14.96 5.09
C MET A 347 -2.96 -14.89 5.95
N MET A 348 -2.52 -16.00 6.55
CA MET A 348 -1.30 -16.06 7.37
C MET A 348 -0.02 -15.82 6.55
N LEU A 349 0.03 -16.32 5.32
CA LEU A 349 1.18 -16.21 4.42
C LEU A 349 1.11 -15.04 3.44
N ASP A 350 0.00 -14.29 3.43
CA ASP A 350 -0.26 -13.21 2.46
C ASP A 350 -0.16 -13.69 1.00
N ILE A 351 -0.66 -14.91 0.74
CA ILE A 351 -0.75 -15.44 -0.62
C ILE A 351 -1.99 -14.78 -1.23
N GLN A 352 -1.82 -13.88 -2.21
CA GLN A 352 -2.97 -13.30 -2.91
C GLN A 352 -3.81 -14.44 -3.51
N SER A 353 -5.02 -14.62 -2.98
CA SER A 353 -6.07 -15.38 -3.66
C SER A 353 -6.96 -14.38 -4.39
N ASP A 354 -7.14 -14.56 -5.70
CA ASP A 354 -8.08 -13.81 -6.55
C ASP A 354 -9.56 -13.84 -6.07
N TYR A 355 -9.84 -14.48 -4.93
CA TYR A 355 -11.16 -14.63 -4.36
C TYR A 355 -11.38 -13.68 -3.18
N SER A 356 -11.46 -12.36 -3.42
CA SER A 356 -12.22 -11.38 -2.59
C SER A 356 -12.30 -9.96 -3.20
N LEU A 357 -12.30 -9.82 -4.52
CA LEU A 357 -12.69 -8.56 -5.19
C LEU A 357 -13.51 -8.88 -6.45
N HIS A 358 -14.69 -9.49 -6.25
CA HIS A 358 -15.70 -9.53 -7.31
C HIS A 358 -16.85 -8.61 -6.95
N GLN A 359 -16.78 -7.38 -7.47
CA GLN A 359 -17.86 -6.74 -8.24
C GLN A 359 -17.39 -5.38 -8.80
N ILE A 360 -16.44 -5.39 -9.75
CA ILE A 360 -16.38 -4.41 -10.84
C ILE A 360 -15.92 -5.17 -12.10
N SER A 361 -16.63 -4.97 -13.21
CA SER A 361 -16.52 -5.70 -14.49
C SER A 361 -15.10 -5.90 -15.05
N PRO A 362 -14.89 -6.94 -15.89
CA PRO A 362 -13.62 -7.23 -16.53
C PRO A 362 -13.49 -6.46 -17.85
N ALA A 363 -12.67 -5.41 -17.87
CA ALA A 363 -12.05 -4.91 -19.09
C ALA A 363 -10.81 -4.09 -18.73
N SER A 364 -9.70 -4.42 -19.39
CA SER A 364 -8.36 -3.84 -19.29
C SER A 364 -7.41 -4.46 -18.24
N SER A 365 -6.48 -5.25 -18.77
CA SER A 365 -5.25 -5.68 -18.13
C SER A 365 -4.41 -4.47 -17.70
N THR A 366 -4.43 -4.15 -16.41
CA THR A 366 -3.50 -3.21 -15.75
C THR A 366 -2.58 -3.99 -14.80
N PRO A 367 -1.30 -3.58 -14.65
CA PRO A 367 -0.35 -4.34 -13.84
C PRO A 367 -0.66 -4.19 -12.34
N ARG A 368 -0.72 -5.34 -11.65
CA ARG A 368 -0.49 -5.56 -10.20
C ARG A 368 -1.03 -4.46 -9.26
N GLY A 369 -2.21 -4.74 -8.70
CA GLY A 369 -2.85 -3.86 -7.73
C GLY A 369 -2.13 -3.76 -6.38
N THR A 370 -2.16 -2.52 -5.86
CA THR A 370 -2.33 -2.18 -4.44
C THR A 370 -1.12 -2.30 -3.49
N SER A 371 0.05 -1.83 -3.91
CA SER A 371 1.06 -1.34 -2.95
C SER A 371 1.34 0.13 -3.25
N CYS A 372 1.22 1.00 -2.24
CA CYS A 372 1.73 2.37 -2.34
C CYS A 372 3.23 2.31 -2.73
N PRO A 373 3.73 3.18 -3.62
CA PRO A 373 5.14 3.11 -4.03
C PRO A 373 6.07 3.19 -2.83
N ILE A 374 7.10 2.33 -2.76
CA ILE A 374 7.99 2.20 -1.58
C ILE A 374 8.58 3.57 -1.18
N LYS A 375 8.93 4.40 -2.17
CA LYS A 375 9.46 5.74 -1.95
C LYS A 375 8.49 6.68 -1.22
N VAL A 376 7.18 6.50 -1.37
CA VAL A 376 6.20 7.30 -0.63
C VAL A 376 6.28 7.02 0.86
N LEU A 377 6.49 5.76 1.25
CA LEU A 377 6.64 5.38 2.66
C LEU A 377 7.93 5.95 3.27
N GLU A 378 9.01 6.03 2.48
CA GLU A 378 10.27 6.67 2.90
C GLU A 378 10.09 8.19 3.13
N PHE A 379 9.35 8.87 2.25
CA PHE A 379 9.18 10.32 2.29
C PHE A 379 7.96 10.83 3.08
N LYS A 380 7.10 9.96 3.61
CA LYS A 380 5.84 10.35 4.28
C LYS A 380 6.02 11.43 5.36
N ARG A 381 7.10 11.37 6.16
CA ARG A 381 7.39 12.36 7.19
C ARG A 381 7.78 13.71 6.57
N ALA A 382 8.65 13.71 5.56
CA ALA A 382 9.05 14.93 4.87
C ALA A 382 7.86 15.61 4.16
N LEU A 383 6.99 14.81 3.53
CA LEU A 383 5.76 15.31 2.91
C LEU A 383 4.79 15.92 3.93
N GLN A 384 4.61 15.26 5.08
CA GLN A 384 3.77 15.76 6.16
C GLN A 384 4.27 17.11 6.68
N GLN A 385 5.57 17.26 6.90
CA GLN A 385 6.14 18.50 7.39
C GLN A 385 5.99 19.66 6.40
N ARG A 386 5.97 19.39 5.08
CA ARG A 386 5.83 20.42 4.05
C ARG A 386 4.39 20.89 3.85
N LEU A 387 3.42 19.96 3.84
CA LEU A 387 2.03 20.27 3.48
C LEU A 387 1.07 20.33 4.68
N PHE A 388 1.40 19.62 5.75
CA PHE A 388 0.60 19.56 6.97
C PHE A 388 1.44 19.81 8.23
N PRO A 389 2.18 20.94 8.33
CA PRO A 389 2.97 21.24 9.52
C PRO A 389 2.05 21.42 10.74
N VAL A 390 2.30 20.66 11.81
CA VAL A 390 1.52 20.78 13.05
C VAL A 390 2.03 21.98 13.85
N THR A 391 1.37 23.13 13.68
CA THR A 391 1.60 24.40 14.40
C THR A 391 0.60 24.59 15.55
N TRP A 392 0.99 25.34 16.59
CA TRP A 392 0.20 25.52 17.82
C TRP A 392 -0.65 26.81 17.87
N GLU A 393 -0.79 27.53 16.76
CA GLU A 393 -1.38 28.88 16.76
C GLU A 393 -2.87 28.87 16.40
N GLU A 394 -3.27 28.27 15.28
CA GLU A 394 -4.67 28.20 14.82
C GLU A 394 -4.96 26.91 14.03
N THR A 395 -6.25 26.57 13.89
CA THR A 395 -6.67 25.44 13.04
C THR A 395 -6.49 25.79 11.57
N GLN A 396 -5.68 25.00 10.85
CA GLN A 396 -5.39 25.25 9.44
C GLN A 396 -6.42 24.57 8.53
N PHE A 397 -6.80 25.25 7.45
CA PHE A 397 -7.69 24.72 6.41
C PHE A 397 -6.87 24.38 5.15
N GLN A 398 -6.90 23.12 4.72
CA GLN A 398 -6.12 22.62 3.58
C GLN A 398 -6.99 21.80 2.63
N PRO A 399 -6.71 21.77 1.31
CA PRO A 399 -5.83 22.67 0.58
C PRO A 399 -6.36 24.10 0.51
N GLU A 400 -5.49 25.09 0.69
CA GLU A 400 -5.85 26.52 0.71
C GLU A 400 -6.63 26.96 -0.55
N SER A 401 -6.25 26.49 -1.74
CA SER A 401 -6.90 26.87 -3.00
C SER A 401 -8.34 26.35 -3.12
N LEU A 402 -8.60 25.13 -2.65
CA LEU A 402 -9.95 24.57 -2.60
C LEU A 402 -10.80 25.27 -1.53
N CYS A 403 -10.24 25.53 -0.35
CA CYS A 403 -10.92 26.27 0.71
C CYS A 403 -11.35 27.66 0.23
N LYS A 404 -10.43 28.43 -0.37
CA LYS A 404 -10.73 29.75 -0.95
C LYS A 404 -11.87 29.69 -1.96
N LYS A 405 -11.85 28.70 -2.86
CA LYS A 405 -12.89 28.50 -3.87
C LYS A 405 -14.25 28.14 -3.26
N LEU A 406 -14.27 27.20 -2.31
CA LEU A 406 -15.49 26.80 -1.62
C LEU A 406 -16.10 27.95 -0.82
N PHE A 407 -15.29 28.71 -0.09
CA PHE A 407 -15.75 29.82 0.74
C PHE A 407 -16.21 31.01 -0.10
N SER A 408 -15.62 31.24 -1.28
CA SER A 408 -16.11 32.25 -2.22
C SER A 408 -17.44 31.86 -2.85
N ASP A 409 -17.60 30.60 -3.22
CA ASP A 409 -18.79 30.10 -3.92
C ASP A 409 -19.99 29.95 -2.97
N HIS A 410 -19.74 29.70 -1.66
CA HIS A 410 -20.77 29.43 -0.68
C HIS A 410 -20.65 30.35 0.55
N LYS A 411 -21.42 31.45 0.53
CA LYS A 411 -21.48 32.42 1.63
C LYS A 411 -21.85 31.75 2.96
N GLY A 412 -21.10 32.07 4.01
CA GLY A 412 -21.33 31.57 5.37
C GLY A 412 -20.73 30.18 5.66
N LEU A 413 -20.17 29.48 4.66
CA LEU A 413 -19.51 28.19 4.87
C LEU A 413 -18.25 28.31 5.74
N GLU A 414 -17.43 29.34 5.52
CA GLU A 414 -16.21 29.55 6.30
C GLU A 414 -16.52 29.75 7.79
N GLU A 415 -17.45 30.64 8.11
CA GLU A 415 -17.87 30.92 9.48
C GLU A 415 -18.54 29.69 10.11
N LEU A 416 -19.39 28.98 9.37
CA LEU A 416 -19.99 27.72 9.82
C LEU A 416 -18.91 26.70 10.22
N MET A 417 -17.89 26.52 9.39
CA MET A 417 -16.80 25.58 9.66
C MET A 417 -15.95 26.03 10.84
N LYS A 418 -15.62 27.32 10.95
CA LYS A 418 -14.92 27.86 12.12
C LYS A 418 -15.73 27.65 13.40
N THR A 419 -17.04 27.91 13.38
CA THR A 419 -17.93 27.67 14.51
C THR A 419 -17.94 26.19 14.90
N GLN A 420 -18.18 25.27 13.95
CA GLN A 420 -18.21 23.83 14.22
C GLN A 420 -16.89 23.26 14.73
N VAL A 421 -15.76 23.82 14.29
CA VAL A 421 -14.42 23.43 14.78
C VAL A 421 -14.16 23.97 16.19
N ASN A 422 -14.51 25.24 16.44
CA ASN A 422 -14.19 25.98 17.67
C ASN A 422 -15.19 25.76 18.82
N GLU A 423 -16.43 25.35 18.55
CA GLU A 423 -17.47 25.11 19.57
C GLU A 423 -17.05 24.11 20.66
N ASP A 424 -16.11 23.21 20.35
CA ASP A 424 -15.81 22.04 21.21
C ASP A 424 -14.46 22.15 21.99
N THR A 425 -13.60 23.19 21.81
CA THR A 425 -12.25 23.48 22.42
C THR A 425 -11.26 24.15 21.44
N ASN A 426 -10.46 25.14 21.89
CA ASN A 426 -9.30 25.72 21.17
C ASN A 426 -8.09 24.76 21.07
N SER A 427 -8.28 23.54 20.55
CA SER A 427 -7.16 22.62 20.31
C SER A 427 -6.59 22.85 18.90
N PRO A 428 -5.25 22.89 18.74
CA PRO A 428 -4.65 22.99 17.42
C PRO A 428 -4.97 21.74 16.59
N GLY A 429 -5.24 21.97 15.31
CA GLY A 429 -5.68 20.93 14.39
C GLY A 429 -5.53 21.36 12.94
N ILE A 430 -5.84 20.42 12.05
CA ILE A 430 -5.88 20.63 10.61
C ILE A 430 -7.23 20.10 10.11
N VAL A 431 -7.89 20.87 9.26
CA VAL A 431 -9.09 20.47 8.54
C VAL A 431 -8.72 20.26 7.07
N VAL A 432 -8.87 19.02 6.60
CA VAL A 432 -8.53 18.63 5.23
C VAL A 432 -9.81 18.50 4.41
N PHE A 433 -10.04 19.48 3.54
CA PHE A 433 -11.13 19.53 2.58
C PHE A 433 -10.85 18.66 1.36
N SER A 434 -11.89 17.96 0.91
CA SER A 434 -11.97 17.32 -0.39
C SER A 434 -13.33 17.60 -1.02
N ARG A 435 -13.40 17.63 -2.36
CA ARG A 435 -14.70 17.65 -3.05
C ARG A 435 -15.51 16.38 -2.81
N SER A 436 -14.85 15.27 -2.52
CA SER A 436 -15.49 14.03 -2.10
C SER A 436 -14.45 13.10 -1.49
N TRP A 437 -14.42 13.03 -0.15
CA TRP A 437 -13.57 12.05 0.53
C TRP A 437 -13.97 10.63 0.16
N ALA A 438 -15.25 10.39 -0.18
CA ALA A 438 -15.73 9.11 -0.71
C ALA A 438 -14.96 8.71 -1.97
N SER A 439 -14.85 9.59 -2.96
CA SER A 439 -14.05 9.36 -4.18
C SER A 439 -12.59 9.07 -3.86
N ASP A 440 -11.99 9.86 -2.96
CA ASP A 440 -10.57 9.72 -2.59
C ASP A 440 -10.30 8.37 -1.89
N VAL A 441 -11.29 7.82 -1.17
CA VAL A 441 -11.21 6.49 -0.55
C VAL A 441 -11.77 5.36 -1.43
N GLY A 442 -12.09 5.63 -2.70
CA GLY A 442 -12.49 4.61 -3.69
C GLY A 442 -13.98 4.25 -3.68
N LEU A 443 -14.82 5.08 -3.06
CA LEU A 443 -16.28 5.00 -3.13
C LEU A 443 -16.82 5.92 -4.25
N ARG A 444 -18.09 5.77 -4.60
CA ARG A 444 -18.72 6.63 -5.61
C ARG A 444 -18.94 8.04 -5.07
N LYS A 445 -18.65 9.04 -5.91
CA LYS A 445 -18.99 10.44 -5.65
C LYS A 445 -20.50 10.64 -5.79
N GLU A 446 -21.09 11.39 -4.86
CA GLU A 446 -22.52 11.72 -4.87
C GLU A 446 -22.75 13.20 -5.21
N HIS A 447 -23.78 13.48 -6.03
CA HIS A 447 -24.07 14.84 -6.49
C HIS A 447 -24.73 15.74 -5.43
N HIS A 448 -25.32 15.15 -4.40
CA HIS A 448 -25.96 15.86 -3.28
C HIS A 448 -24.95 16.32 -2.20
N VAL A 449 -23.68 15.95 -2.33
CA VAL A 449 -22.60 16.34 -1.42
C VAL A 449 -21.81 17.48 -2.06
N LEU A 450 -21.73 18.60 -1.37
CA LEU A 450 -20.97 19.77 -1.82
C LEU A 450 -19.46 19.53 -1.70
N CYS A 451 -19.05 19.08 -0.52
CA CYS A 451 -17.68 18.72 -0.15
C CYS A 451 -17.68 17.97 1.19
N ASP A 452 -16.54 17.34 1.48
CA ASP A 452 -16.24 16.69 2.75
C ASP A 452 -15.02 17.36 3.41
N ALA A 453 -15.02 17.47 4.73
CA ALA A 453 -13.93 18.07 5.50
C ALA A 453 -13.56 17.19 6.69
N LEU A 454 -12.31 16.72 6.72
CA LEU A 454 -11.79 15.86 7.77
C LEU A 454 -11.04 16.69 8.81
N LEU A 455 -11.57 16.79 10.03
CA LEU A 455 -10.90 17.43 11.16
C LEU A 455 -9.99 16.43 11.87
N ILE A 456 -8.73 16.82 12.03
CA ILE A 456 -7.70 16.12 12.79
C ILE A 456 -7.16 17.10 13.83
N ALA A 457 -7.42 16.85 15.11
CA ALA A 457 -7.03 17.75 16.19
C ALA A 457 -6.59 16.99 17.44
N VAL A 458 -5.66 17.59 18.19
CA VAL A 458 -5.19 17.02 19.45
C VAL A 458 -6.34 16.98 20.47
N ASN A 459 -6.35 15.95 21.30
CA ASN A 459 -7.34 15.61 22.31
C ASN A 459 -8.75 15.34 21.76
N ARG A 460 -8.88 15.10 20.45
CA ARG A 460 -10.15 14.77 19.80
C ARG A 460 -10.07 13.50 18.95
N PRO A 461 -11.21 12.81 18.76
CA PRO A 461 -11.34 11.85 17.68
C PRO A 461 -11.36 12.57 16.33
N LEU A 462 -11.10 11.86 15.24
CA LEU A 462 -11.27 12.42 13.90
C LEU A 462 -12.76 12.66 13.65
N VAL A 463 -13.08 13.76 12.98
CA VAL A 463 -14.45 14.09 12.59
C VAL A 463 -14.49 14.33 11.10
N LEU A 464 -15.35 13.59 10.40
CA LEU A 464 -15.64 13.78 8.98
C LEU A 464 -16.92 14.59 8.86
N TYR A 465 -16.79 15.85 8.51
CA TYR A 465 -17.92 16.70 8.15
C TYR A 465 -18.30 16.48 6.69
N THR A 466 -19.55 16.11 6.43
CA THR A 466 -20.12 16.03 5.09
C THR A 466 -21.10 17.18 4.90
N ILE A 467 -20.81 18.06 3.96
CA ILE A 467 -21.61 19.25 3.68
C ILE A 467 -22.57 18.93 2.53
N LEU A 468 -23.87 18.98 2.79
CA LEU A 468 -24.89 18.68 1.79
C LEU A 468 -25.33 19.92 1.00
N THR A 469 -25.65 19.73 -0.28
CA THR A 469 -26.33 20.73 -1.09
C THR A 469 -27.85 20.73 -0.86
N ASP A 470 -28.42 19.56 -0.55
CA ASP A 470 -29.84 19.38 -0.27
C ASP A 470 -30.06 18.67 1.08
N PRO A 471 -30.64 19.33 2.10
CA PRO A 471 -30.92 18.73 3.40
C PRO A 471 -32.03 17.66 3.37
N ALA A 472 -32.88 17.64 2.34
CA ALA A 472 -33.95 16.65 2.20
C ALA A 472 -33.42 15.27 1.78
N TRP A 473 -32.17 15.18 1.36
CA TRP A 473 -31.59 13.94 0.90
C TRP A 473 -31.32 12.95 2.05
N VAL A 474 -32.11 11.88 2.08
CA VAL A 474 -32.05 10.83 3.12
C VAL A 474 -30.75 10.02 3.06
N GLY A 475 -30.08 9.99 1.89
CA GLY A 475 -28.84 9.22 1.67
C GLY A 475 -27.60 9.79 2.36
N GLY A 476 -27.64 11.04 2.86
CA GLY A 476 -26.48 11.70 3.46
C GLY A 476 -25.86 10.94 4.63
N ARG A 477 -26.70 10.34 5.49
CA ARG A 477 -26.20 9.54 6.63
C ARG A 477 -25.45 8.29 6.17
N VAL A 478 -25.97 7.61 5.16
CA VAL A 478 -25.34 6.40 4.61
C VAL A 478 -24.02 6.76 3.93
N TYR A 479 -24.00 7.84 3.15
CA TYR A 479 -22.79 8.36 2.51
C TYR A 479 -21.69 8.69 3.53
N ALA A 480 -22.00 9.54 4.53
CA ALA A 480 -21.02 9.99 5.51
C ALA A 480 -20.47 8.80 6.33
N ARG A 481 -21.35 7.86 6.70
CA ARG A 481 -20.97 6.66 7.43
C ARG A 481 -20.06 5.73 6.63
N ASN A 482 -20.41 5.45 5.37
CA ASN A 482 -19.60 4.60 4.50
C ASN A 482 -18.24 5.22 4.22
N THR A 483 -18.20 6.54 4.04
CA THR A 483 -16.96 7.29 3.81
C THR A 483 -16.07 7.26 5.05
N ALA A 484 -16.62 7.52 6.24
CA ALA A 484 -15.88 7.43 7.50
C ALA A 484 -15.34 6.01 7.75
N HIS A 485 -16.13 4.98 7.47
CA HIS A 485 -15.75 3.58 7.59
C HIS A 485 -14.56 3.25 6.67
N GLN A 486 -14.67 3.58 5.38
CA GLN A 486 -13.63 3.29 4.39
C GLN A 486 -12.35 4.08 4.66
N LEU A 487 -12.47 5.33 5.12
CA LEU A 487 -11.33 6.15 5.52
C LEU A 487 -10.58 5.52 6.70
N LYS A 488 -11.30 5.10 7.76
CA LYS A 488 -10.71 4.38 8.90
C LYS A 488 -9.95 3.13 8.43
N GLN A 489 -10.57 2.33 7.57
CA GLN A 489 -9.95 1.11 7.04
C GLN A 489 -8.66 1.43 6.27
N LYS A 490 -8.70 2.37 5.32
CA LYS A 490 -7.53 2.75 4.52
C LYS A 490 -6.39 3.33 5.35
N LEU A 491 -6.68 4.10 6.41
CA LEU A 491 -5.67 4.61 7.33
C LEU A 491 -4.87 3.48 7.99
N GLY A 492 -5.54 2.39 8.38
CA GLY A 492 -4.88 1.22 8.96
C GLY A 492 -4.17 0.34 7.93
N THR A 493 -4.83 0.03 6.81
CA THR A 493 -4.34 -0.95 5.82
C THR A 493 -3.32 -0.39 4.85
N LEU A 494 -3.61 0.77 4.25
CA LEU A 494 -2.71 1.44 3.29
C LEU A 494 -1.78 2.41 4.00
N GLY A 495 -2.32 3.25 4.89
CA GLY A 495 -1.55 4.26 5.61
C GLY A 495 -0.61 3.68 6.68
N GLY A 496 -0.86 2.44 7.12
CA GLY A 496 -0.07 1.78 8.15
C GLY A 496 -0.22 2.40 9.53
N TYR A 497 -1.30 3.14 9.80
CA TYR A 497 -1.55 3.72 11.11
C TYR A 497 -1.80 2.60 12.14
N THR A 498 -1.00 2.59 13.20
CA THR A 498 -1.03 1.53 14.21
C THR A 498 -1.81 1.93 15.46
N GLY A 499 -2.22 3.19 15.62
CA GLY A 499 -2.96 3.68 16.80
C GLY A 499 -4.44 3.25 16.83
N LYS A 500 -5.14 3.55 17.91
CA LYS A 500 -6.61 3.42 17.98
C LYS A 500 -7.22 4.64 17.31
N VAL A 501 -8.05 4.42 16.29
CA VAL A 501 -8.67 5.51 15.52
C VAL A 501 -10.13 5.22 15.24
N CYS A 502 -10.95 6.26 15.36
CA CYS A 502 -12.33 6.31 14.88
C CYS A 502 -12.50 7.56 14.03
N VAL A 503 -13.48 7.54 13.13
CA VAL A 503 -13.86 8.68 12.30
C VAL A 503 -15.34 8.93 12.54
N LEU A 504 -15.67 10.05 13.18
CA LEU A 504 -17.04 10.42 13.49
C LEU A 504 -17.67 11.14 12.28
N PRO A 505 -18.69 10.56 11.62
CA PRO A 505 -19.42 11.27 10.58
C PRO A 505 -20.30 12.35 11.21
N ARG A 506 -20.23 13.58 10.70
CA ARG A 506 -21.12 14.70 11.04
C ARG A 506 -21.73 15.29 9.78
N LEU A 507 -23.04 15.45 9.75
CA LEU A 507 -23.74 16.06 8.62
C LEU A 507 -23.99 17.54 8.88
N ILE A 508 -23.58 18.37 7.90
CA ILE A 508 -23.77 19.82 7.95
C ILE A 508 -24.57 20.26 6.73
N CYS A 509 -25.48 21.21 6.94
CA CYS A 509 -26.16 21.94 5.88
C CYS A 509 -25.84 23.44 5.99
N LEU A 510 -25.80 24.14 4.87
CA LEU A 510 -25.50 25.58 4.85
C LEU A 510 -26.57 26.41 5.60
N PRO A 511 -26.17 27.51 6.27
CA PRO A 511 -27.08 28.35 7.05
C PRO A 511 -28.14 28.99 6.14
N GLY A 512 -29.41 28.65 6.38
CA GLY A 512 -30.56 29.01 5.54
C GLY A 512 -31.60 27.89 5.44
N THR A 513 -31.15 26.65 5.68
CA THR A 513 -31.98 25.43 5.72
C THR A 513 -31.97 24.88 7.14
N GLN A 514 -33.15 24.74 7.77
CA GLN A 514 -33.28 24.22 9.13
C GLN A 514 -32.84 22.76 9.21
N CYS A 515 -31.57 22.50 9.48
CA CYS A 515 -31.11 21.22 9.97
C CYS A 515 -30.69 21.40 11.42
N ARG A 516 -31.57 21.01 12.35
CA ARG A 516 -31.12 20.74 13.72
C ARG A 516 -30.16 19.55 13.65
N PRO A 517 -28.98 19.59 14.30
CA PRO A 517 -28.16 18.42 14.48
C PRO A 517 -28.93 17.44 15.38
N ALA A 518 -29.71 16.55 14.78
CA ALA A 518 -30.28 15.41 15.44
C ALA A 518 -29.22 14.31 15.49
N GLU A 519 -28.13 14.54 16.24
CA GLU A 519 -27.08 13.54 16.42
C GLU A 519 -27.17 12.97 17.82
N ILE A 520 -27.40 11.67 17.89
CA ILE A 520 -27.21 10.88 19.09
C ILE A 520 -25.71 10.95 19.42
N PRO A 521 -25.29 11.41 20.62
CA PRO A 521 -23.88 11.55 20.93
C PRO A 521 -23.20 10.17 20.97
N LEU A 522 -22.54 9.81 19.87
CA LEU A 522 -21.69 8.63 19.79
C LEU A 522 -20.51 8.80 20.74
N ARG A 523 -20.47 8.00 21.80
CA ARG A 523 -19.39 8.04 22.78
C ARG A 523 -18.34 6.99 22.46
N TYR A 524 -17.12 7.46 22.25
CA TYR A 524 -15.94 6.60 22.15
C TYR A 524 -15.11 6.64 23.43
N PRO A 525 -14.34 5.58 23.74
CA PRO A 525 -13.35 5.60 24.82
C PRO A 525 -12.32 6.72 24.62
N GLN A 526 -11.74 7.21 25.72
CA GLN A 526 -10.73 8.28 25.67
C GLN A 526 -9.49 7.89 24.85
N SER A 527 -9.17 6.60 24.77
CA SER A 527 -8.05 6.04 24.00
C SER A 527 -8.18 6.18 22.48
N TYR A 528 -9.33 6.64 21.97
CA TYR A 528 -9.57 6.95 20.55
C TYR A 528 -9.37 8.44 20.22
N ARG A 529 -8.95 9.25 21.20
CA ARG A 529 -8.56 10.65 21.01
C ARG A 529 -7.06 10.73 20.78
N LEU A 530 -6.62 11.59 19.88
CA LEU A 530 -5.20 11.84 19.65
C LEU A 530 -4.59 12.51 20.87
N ALA A 531 -3.74 11.84 21.63
CA ALA A 531 -3.29 12.33 22.93
C ALA A 531 -2.30 13.48 22.83
N ASN A 532 -1.49 13.51 21.77
CA ASN A 532 -0.38 14.45 21.61
C ASN A 532 -0.09 14.74 20.12
N LYS A 533 0.91 15.58 19.90
CA LYS A 533 1.37 15.97 18.56
C LYS A 533 1.95 14.79 17.77
N ASP A 534 2.69 13.91 18.42
CA ASP A 534 3.33 12.78 17.74
C ASP A 534 2.28 11.82 17.14
N GLU A 535 1.23 11.51 17.90
CA GLU A 535 0.11 10.69 17.39
C GLU A 535 -0.64 11.36 16.23
N MET A 536 -0.77 12.69 16.26
CA MET A 536 -1.34 13.47 15.17
C MET A 536 -0.44 13.45 13.92
N GLU A 537 0.88 13.59 14.09
CA GLU A 537 1.85 13.50 12.98
C GLU A 537 1.86 12.10 12.37
N ASP A 538 1.83 11.04 13.18
CA ASP A 538 1.76 9.66 12.71
C ASP A 538 0.48 9.38 11.91
N LEU A 539 -0.65 9.95 12.35
CA LEU A 539 -1.91 9.87 11.62
C LEU A 539 -1.87 10.66 10.31
N LEU A 540 -1.32 11.88 10.30
CA LEU A 540 -1.17 12.69 9.08
C LEU A 540 -0.23 12.01 8.07
N GLN A 541 0.85 11.39 8.53
CA GLN A 541 1.72 10.58 7.68
C GLN A 541 0.95 9.41 7.04
N ALA A 542 0.08 8.72 7.79
CA ALA A 542 -0.77 7.68 7.24
C ALA A 542 -1.80 8.24 6.24
N LEU A 543 -2.37 9.42 6.51
CA LEU A 543 -3.30 10.09 5.60
C LEU A 543 -2.65 10.47 4.27
N ILE A 544 -1.38 10.90 4.28
CA ILE A 544 -0.64 11.23 3.04
C ILE A 544 -0.53 10.02 2.12
N VAL A 545 -0.18 8.87 2.69
CA VAL A 545 -0.09 7.61 1.96
C VAL A 545 -1.45 7.26 1.34
N VAL A 546 -2.54 7.40 2.10
CA VAL A 546 -3.91 7.17 1.60
C VAL A 546 -4.28 8.16 0.48
N SER A 547 -3.97 9.44 0.66
CA SER A 547 -4.35 10.52 -0.26
C SER A 547 -3.65 10.39 -1.61
N LEU A 548 -2.36 10.03 -1.60
CA LEU A 548 -1.54 9.83 -2.80
C LEU A 548 -2.00 8.67 -3.69
N CYS A 549 -2.85 7.77 -3.17
CA CYS A 549 -3.40 6.64 -3.93
C CYS A 549 -4.71 6.99 -4.68
N SER A 550 -5.09 8.27 -4.74
CA SER A 550 -6.31 8.73 -5.44
C SER A 550 -6.01 9.89 -6.40
N PRO A 551 -6.76 10.07 -7.49
CA PRO A 551 -6.64 11.25 -8.34
C PRO A 551 -7.49 12.39 -7.76
N SER A 552 -6.87 13.26 -6.96
CA SER A 552 -7.51 14.42 -6.32
C SER A 552 -6.56 15.61 -6.27
N LEU A 553 -7.09 16.83 -6.05
CA LEU A 553 -6.26 18.03 -5.90
C LEU A 553 -5.18 17.84 -4.83
N LEU A 554 -5.55 17.25 -3.69
CA LEU A 554 -4.62 17.02 -2.59
C LEU A 554 -3.52 16.02 -3.00
N SER A 555 -3.88 14.95 -3.70
CA SER A 555 -2.93 13.98 -4.24
C SER A 555 -1.97 14.61 -5.25
N ASP A 556 -2.46 15.53 -6.07
CA ASP A 556 -1.64 16.22 -7.06
C ASP A 556 -0.61 17.15 -6.39
N GLN A 557 -1.03 17.90 -5.37
CA GLN A 557 -0.14 18.75 -4.58
C GLN A 557 0.91 17.93 -3.82
N LEU A 558 0.48 16.86 -3.12
CA LEU A 558 1.37 15.91 -2.46
C LEU A 558 2.33 15.26 -3.46
N GLY A 559 1.83 14.89 -4.64
CA GLY A 559 2.61 14.27 -5.71
C GLY A 559 3.69 15.19 -6.26
N CYS A 560 3.38 16.48 -6.42
CA CYS A 560 4.38 17.47 -6.84
C CYS A 560 5.51 17.60 -5.82
N GLU A 561 5.18 17.67 -4.52
CA GLU A 561 6.18 17.70 -3.46
C GLU A 561 6.99 16.41 -3.37
N PHE A 562 6.35 15.27 -3.59
CA PHE A 562 7.01 13.97 -3.68
C PHE A 562 8.02 13.92 -4.82
N PHE A 563 7.65 14.39 -6.02
CA PHE A 563 8.59 14.49 -7.14
C PHE A 563 9.74 15.47 -6.84
N ASN A 564 9.48 16.58 -6.14
CA ASN A 564 10.54 17.50 -5.73
C ASN A 564 11.54 16.85 -4.76
N LEU A 565 11.09 15.94 -3.88
CA LEU A 565 11.94 15.15 -3.00
C LEU A 565 12.78 14.12 -3.78
N LEU A 566 12.18 13.42 -4.75
CA LEU A 566 12.91 12.50 -5.63
C LEU A 566 14.01 13.21 -6.42
N ILE A 567 13.74 14.42 -6.94
CA ILE A 567 14.76 15.22 -7.63
C ILE A 567 15.88 15.63 -6.67
N ALA A 568 15.56 15.97 -5.42
CA ALA A 568 16.58 16.29 -4.42
C ALA A 568 17.47 15.08 -4.11
N GLU A 569 16.89 13.90 -3.89
CA GLU A 569 17.65 12.65 -3.70
C GLU A 569 18.55 12.33 -4.90
N GLN A 570 18.02 12.47 -6.11
CA GLN A 570 18.77 12.28 -7.35
C GLN A 570 19.91 13.30 -7.51
N CYS A 571 19.70 14.54 -7.07
CA CYS A 571 20.73 15.57 -7.05
C CYS A 571 21.87 15.23 -6.08
N GLU A 572 21.57 14.67 -4.89
CA GLU A 572 22.61 14.21 -3.95
C GLU A 572 23.47 13.12 -4.58
N LEU A 573 22.85 12.12 -5.20
CA LEU A 573 23.57 11.02 -5.89
C LEU A 573 24.43 11.50 -7.06
N LEU A 574 24.05 12.61 -7.70
CA LEU A 574 24.85 13.21 -8.77
C LEU A 574 25.96 14.11 -8.22
N SER A 575 25.77 14.70 -7.05
CA SER A 575 26.76 15.60 -6.44
C SER A 575 28.10 14.91 -6.14
N GLU A 576 28.11 13.59 -5.91
CA GLU A 576 29.33 12.79 -5.81
C GLU A 576 30.21 12.92 -7.07
N SER A 577 29.59 12.92 -8.25
CA SER A 577 30.29 13.03 -9.53
C SER A 577 30.89 14.43 -9.78
N LEU A 578 30.49 15.47 -9.03
CA LEU A 578 31.11 16.81 -9.11
C LEU A 578 32.56 16.80 -8.58
N GLN A 579 32.87 15.89 -7.66
CA GLN A 579 34.23 15.71 -7.14
C GLN A 579 35.09 14.89 -8.09
N GLU A 580 34.50 13.92 -8.77
CA GLU A 580 35.18 12.99 -9.69
C GLU A 580 35.48 13.62 -11.05
N THR A 581 34.50 14.30 -11.63
CA THR A 581 34.55 14.74 -13.04
C THR A 581 34.25 16.22 -13.19
N ARG A 582 35.17 16.93 -13.84
CA ARG A 582 35.02 18.36 -14.16
C ARG A 582 34.15 18.60 -15.38
N GLU A 583 34.10 17.63 -16.29
CA GLU A 583 33.25 17.64 -17.48
C GLU A 583 32.37 16.39 -17.47
N LEU A 584 31.05 16.54 -17.68
CA LEU A 584 30.11 15.41 -17.66
C LEU A 584 28.93 15.62 -18.61
N PHE A 585 28.61 14.57 -19.40
CA PHE A 585 27.40 14.50 -20.21
C PHE A 585 26.32 13.73 -19.46
N LEU A 586 25.19 14.39 -19.17
CA LEU A 586 24.04 13.83 -18.46
C LEU A 586 22.92 13.54 -19.45
N HIS A 587 22.72 12.26 -19.75
CA HIS A 587 21.63 11.77 -20.59
C HIS A 587 20.41 11.54 -19.71
N CYS A 588 19.39 12.37 -19.89
CA CYS A 588 18.21 12.35 -19.06
C CYS A 588 16.99 12.05 -19.93
N PHE A 589 16.27 10.97 -19.60
CA PHE A 589 15.09 10.59 -20.35
C PHE A 589 13.92 11.57 -20.15
N PRO A 590 12.93 11.56 -21.06
CA PRO A 590 11.67 12.28 -20.87
C PRO A 590 11.07 11.96 -19.50
N GLY A 591 10.59 12.99 -18.79
CA GLY A 591 10.02 12.85 -17.45
C GLY A 591 11.02 12.99 -16.29
N THR A 592 12.34 12.99 -16.54
CA THR A 592 13.38 13.17 -15.50
C THR A 592 13.52 14.62 -14.97
N ARG A 593 12.71 15.57 -15.47
CA ARG A 593 12.72 16.99 -15.03
C ARG A 593 14.13 17.60 -15.06
N LYS A 594 14.81 17.43 -16.22
CA LYS A 594 16.17 17.88 -16.53
C LYS A 594 16.51 19.26 -15.98
N THR A 595 15.70 20.26 -16.29
CA THR A 595 15.92 21.65 -15.85
C THR A 595 15.88 21.79 -14.33
N ALA A 596 14.94 21.12 -13.64
CA ALA A 596 14.87 21.17 -12.18
C ALA A 596 16.15 20.58 -11.54
N LEU A 597 16.68 19.52 -12.14
CA LEU A 597 17.94 18.91 -11.73
C LEU A 597 19.15 19.81 -12.02
N ALA A 598 19.19 20.46 -13.19
CA ALA A 598 20.24 21.41 -13.56
C ALA A 598 20.29 22.60 -12.58
N ILE A 599 19.13 23.13 -12.18
CA ILE A 599 19.03 24.20 -11.16
C ILE A 599 19.63 23.75 -9.83
N LYS A 600 19.24 22.57 -9.31
CA LYS A 600 19.80 22.05 -8.05
C LYS A 600 21.30 21.77 -8.11
N ILE A 601 21.79 21.30 -9.25
CA ILE A 601 23.23 21.08 -9.42
C ILE A 601 24.00 22.40 -9.40
N MET A 602 23.47 23.49 -9.95
CA MET A 602 24.11 24.81 -9.83
C MET A 602 24.23 25.26 -8.36
N GLU A 603 23.20 25.01 -7.56
CA GLU A 603 23.25 25.26 -6.11
C GLU A 603 24.34 24.40 -5.44
N LYS A 604 24.42 23.11 -5.78
CA LYS A 604 25.46 22.21 -5.26
C LYS A 604 26.87 22.62 -5.69
N ILE A 605 27.07 23.10 -6.92
CA ILE A 605 28.36 23.65 -7.37
C ILE A 605 28.74 24.87 -6.52
N LYS A 606 27.78 25.77 -6.28
CA LYS A 606 28.01 26.94 -5.43
C LYS A 606 28.46 26.53 -4.03
N ASP A 607 27.78 25.57 -3.43
CA ASP A 607 28.02 25.12 -2.05
C ASP A 607 29.33 24.32 -1.92
N LEU A 608 29.59 23.38 -2.83
CA LEU A 608 30.77 22.50 -2.79
C LEU A 608 32.08 23.24 -3.14
N PHE A 609 32.04 24.18 -4.07
CA PHE A 609 33.22 24.94 -4.49
C PHE A 609 33.36 26.29 -3.78
N HIS A 610 32.44 26.62 -2.86
CA HIS A 610 32.38 27.89 -2.13
C HIS A 610 32.53 29.12 -3.06
N CYS A 611 31.93 29.05 -4.25
CA CYS A 611 32.05 30.08 -5.28
C CYS A 611 30.87 31.07 -5.24
N LYS A 612 31.06 32.26 -5.82
CA LYS A 612 30.01 33.28 -5.90
C LYS A 612 29.07 32.92 -7.06
N SER A 613 27.77 33.20 -6.93
CA SER A 613 26.80 32.90 -7.99
C SER A 613 27.11 33.55 -9.34
N LYS A 614 27.81 34.68 -9.34
CA LYS A 614 28.33 35.34 -10.55
C LYS A 614 29.50 34.61 -11.24
N GLU A 615 29.98 33.51 -10.69
CA GLU A 615 31.03 32.64 -11.24
C GLU A 615 30.44 31.38 -11.91
N ILE A 616 29.11 31.19 -11.81
CA ILE A 616 28.37 30.07 -12.40
C ILE A 616 27.45 30.62 -13.51
N LEU A 617 27.50 30.01 -14.69
CA LEU A 617 26.69 30.38 -15.84
C LEU A 617 25.76 29.23 -16.25
N TYR A 618 24.47 29.53 -16.36
CA TYR A 618 23.48 28.68 -16.99
C TYR A 618 23.27 29.09 -18.45
N VAL A 619 23.27 28.12 -19.36
CA VAL A 619 23.04 28.35 -20.80
C VAL A 619 21.94 27.44 -21.32
N CYS A 620 20.97 28.02 -22.04
CA CYS A 620 19.87 27.30 -22.70
C CYS A 620 19.53 27.92 -24.06
N GLU A 621 18.61 27.34 -24.84
CA GLU A 621 18.18 27.92 -26.15
C GLU A 621 17.01 28.90 -26.01
N SER A 622 16.05 28.65 -25.10
CA SER A 622 14.79 29.39 -24.99
C SER A 622 14.89 30.60 -24.05
N ASP A 623 14.39 31.76 -24.49
CA ASP A 623 14.26 32.95 -23.64
C ASP A 623 13.32 32.73 -22.44
N ALA A 624 12.21 32.02 -22.65
CA ALA A 624 11.26 31.71 -21.58
C ALA A 624 11.90 30.83 -20.49
N LEU A 625 12.73 29.86 -20.89
CA LEU A 625 13.48 29.02 -19.96
C LEU A 625 14.56 29.83 -19.22
N LYS A 626 15.30 30.69 -19.93
CA LYS A 626 16.27 31.61 -19.31
C LYS A 626 15.60 32.50 -18.26
N ASP A 627 14.46 33.11 -18.57
CA ASP A 627 13.73 33.99 -17.65
C ASP A 627 13.22 33.20 -16.43
N PHE A 628 12.69 31.99 -16.66
CA PHE A 628 12.29 31.08 -15.58
C PHE A 628 13.45 30.74 -14.64
N VAL A 629 14.59 30.29 -15.18
CA VAL A 629 15.78 29.94 -14.38
C VAL A 629 16.34 31.15 -13.65
N THR A 630 16.37 32.32 -14.28
CA THR A 630 16.85 33.57 -13.65
C THR A 630 16.07 33.92 -12.38
N GLN A 631 14.79 33.56 -12.29
CA GLN A 631 13.98 33.78 -11.10
C GLN A 631 14.13 32.67 -10.04
N GLN A 632 14.60 31.48 -10.42
CA GLN A 632 14.80 30.34 -9.52
C GLN A 632 16.21 30.28 -8.91
N THR A 633 17.19 30.99 -9.48
CA THR A 633 18.58 30.99 -8.98
C THR A 633 19.19 32.38 -8.94
N THR A 634 20.19 32.56 -8.07
CA THR A 634 21.02 33.77 -8.03
C THR A 634 22.16 33.78 -9.05
N CYS A 635 22.30 32.71 -9.85
CA CYS A 635 23.34 32.57 -10.87
C CYS A 635 22.97 33.27 -12.19
N GLN A 636 23.96 33.57 -13.03
CA GLN A 636 23.71 34.21 -14.32
C GLN A 636 23.13 33.18 -15.31
N ALA A 637 22.02 33.50 -15.96
CA ALA A 637 21.43 32.69 -17.03
C ALA A 637 21.39 33.46 -18.35
N VAL A 638 21.74 32.80 -19.45
CA VAL A 638 21.77 33.40 -20.79
C VAL A 638 21.26 32.41 -21.85
N THR A 639 20.77 32.94 -22.97
CA THR A 639 20.55 32.10 -24.17
C THR A 639 21.87 31.76 -24.84
N ARG A 640 21.92 30.66 -25.60
CA ARG A 640 23.08 30.27 -26.41
C ARG A 640 23.51 31.38 -27.37
N GLU A 641 22.56 32.09 -27.98
CA GLU A 641 22.87 33.24 -28.85
C GLU A 641 23.65 34.33 -28.10
N THR A 642 23.17 34.70 -26.91
CA THR A 642 23.83 35.67 -26.03
C THR A 642 25.18 35.16 -25.55
N PHE A 643 25.26 33.87 -25.19
CA PHE A 643 26.50 33.21 -24.79
C PHE A 643 27.56 33.29 -25.88
N MET A 644 27.19 33.10 -27.15
CA MET A 644 28.15 33.15 -28.25
C MET A 644 28.66 34.57 -28.54
N ARG A 645 27.80 35.58 -28.42
CA ARG A 645 28.16 36.99 -28.66
C ARG A 645 28.89 37.65 -27.48
N GLY A 646 28.65 37.20 -26.26
CA GLY A 646 29.18 37.80 -25.03
C GLY A 646 30.55 37.26 -24.60
N GLU A 647 31.23 38.03 -23.74
CA GLU A 647 32.45 37.62 -23.03
C GLU A 647 32.15 37.41 -21.54
N PHE A 648 32.74 36.36 -20.96
CA PHE A 648 32.41 35.90 -19.60
C PHE A 648 33.67 35.75 -18.71
N PRO A 649 34.45 36.82 -18.48
CA PRO A 649 35.76 36.72 -17.83
C PRO A 649 35.74 36.31 -16.35
N LYS A 650 34.56 36.39 -15.69
CA LYS A 650 34.37 36.03 -14.28
C LYS A 650 33.79 34.63 -14.08
N ILE A 651 33.35 33.98 -15.15
CA ILE A 651 32.70 32.67 -15.09
C ILE A 651 33.77 31.58 -14.99
N LYS A 652 33.56 30.66 -14.04
CA LYS A 652 34.40 29.49 -13.82
C LYS A 652 33.64 28.20 -14.10
N HIS A 653 32.34 28.16 -13.81
CA HIS A 653 31.51 26.97 -13.96
C HIS A 653 30.38 27.23 -14.96
N ILE A 654 30.09 26.25 -15.81
CA ILE A 654 29.04 26.34 -16.82
C ILE A 654 28.16 25.09 -16.72
N VAL A 655 26.85 25.31 -16.63
CA VAL A 655 25.82 24.29 -16.77
C VAL A 655 25.03 24.59 -18.04
N MET A 656 24.99 23.65 -18.96
CA MET A 656 24.26 23.79 -20.23
C MET A 656 23.06 22.85 -20.23
N ASP A 657 21.88 23.40 -20.48
CA ASP A 657 20.60 22.67 -20.43
C ASP A 657 19.91 22.66 -21.79
N GLU A 658 19.12 21.60 -22.02
CA GLU A 658 18.46 21.29 -23.29
C GLU A 658 19.39 21.40 -24.52
N THR A 659 20.62 20.88 -24.39
CA THR A 659 21.64 21.01 -25.45
C THR A 659 21.26 20.28 -26.75
N GLU A 660 20.26 19.39 -26.72
CA GLU A 660 19.63 18.80 -27.90
C GLU A 660 18.93 19.80 -28.82
N ASN A 661 18.59 20.99 -28.31
CA ASN A 661 17.95 22.08 -29.05
C ASN A 661 18.95 23.13 -29.59
N PHE A 662 20.26 22.99 -29.29
CA PHE A 662 21.25 23.99 -29.68
C PHE A 662 21.60 23.87 -31.17
N CYS A 663 21.96 25.01 -31.77
CA CYS A 663 22.46 25.07 -33.15
C CYS A 663 23.86 25.68 -33.24
N SER A 664 24.68 25.20 -34.20
CA SER A 664 26.04 25.71 -34.43
C SER A 664 26.11 26.96 -35.32
N THR A 665 24.98 27.64 -35.56
CA THR A 665 24.87 28.78 -36.49
C THR A 665 25.81 29.94 -36.16
N TYR A 666 26.18 30.10 -34.88
CA TYR A 666 27.04 31.19 -34.41
C TYR A 666 28.44 30.71 -33.98
N GLY A 667 28.86 29.52 -34.42
CA GLY A 667 30.15 28.92 -34.09
C GLY A 667 30.05 27.72 -33.13
N ASP A 668 31.22 27.19 -32.75
CA ASP A 668 31.33 26.02 -31.86
C ASP A 668 31.19 26.46 -30.39
N TRP A 669 29.96 26.38 -29.90
CA TRP A 669 29.62 26.74 -28.52
C TRP A 669 30.25 25.79 -27.50
N TYR A 670 30.47 24.52 -27.85
CA TYR A 670 31.05 23.52 -26.95
C TYR A 670 32.53 23.79 -26.72
N LEU A 671 33.29 24.09 -27.79
CA LEU A 671 34.68 24.54 -27.67
C LEU A 671 34.79 25.85 -26.87
N LYS A 672 33.87 26.80 -27.06
CA LYS A 672 33.84 28.04 -26.26
C LYS A 672 33.65 27.73 -24.76
N ALA A 673 32.64 26.92 -24.41
CA ALA A 673 32.38 26.53 -23.03
C ALA A 673 33.56 25.80 -22.38
N LYS A 674 34.20 24.90 -23.14
CA LYS A 674 35.40 24.18 -22.70
C LYS A 674 36.59 25.11 -22.50
N SER A 675 36.76 26.11 -23.36
CA SER A 675 37.86 27.10 -23.20
C SER A 675 37.72 27.98 -21.97
N ILE A 676 36.48 28.32 -21.56
CA ILE A 676 36.19 29.11 -20.36
C ILE A 676 36.40 28.27 -19.09
N THR A 677 35.88 27.04 -19.08
CA THR A 677 35.94 26.15 -17.90
C THR A 677 37.30 25.46 -17.73
N HIS A 678 38.02 25.22 -18.83
CA HIS A 678 39.30 24.52 -18.87
C HIS A 678 40.34 25.32 -19.69
N PRO A 679 40.79 26.49 -19.20
CA PRO A 679 41.73 27.34 -19.92
C PRO A 679 43.07 26.63 -20.17
N LYS A 680 43.60 26.73 -21.40
CA LYS A 680 44.92 26.20 -21.78
C LYS A 680 46.04 27.13 -21.28
N MET A 681 47.14 26.56 -20.77
CA MET A 681 48.35 27.31 -20.37
C MET A 681 48.85 28.24 -21.49
N ARG A 682 49.11 29.51 -21.16
CA ARG A 682 50.02 30.37 -21.93
C ARG A 682 51.17 30.79 -21.00
N GLY A 683 52.35 30.21 -21.23
CA GLY A 683 53.62 30.64 -20.60
C GLY A 683 53.95 29.99 -19.25
N ALA A 684 55.24 29.74 -19.03
CA ALA A 684 55.79 29.15 -17.82
C ALA A 684 55.82 30.19 -16.69
N GLY A 685 55.01 29.99 -15.65
CA GLY A 685 55.06 30.79 -14.42
C GLY A 685 53.74 31.50 -14.09
N SER A 686 52.70 30.74 -13.73
CA SER A 686 51.56 31.26 -12.98
C SER A 686 50.86 30.10 -12.25
N GLU A 687 50.39 30.39 -11.05
CA GLU A 687 49.75 29.51 -10.07
C GLU A 687 48.55 28.73 -10.65
N SER A 688 48.23 27.59 -10.03
CA SER A 688 47.26 26.58 -10.47
C SER A 688 46.02 27.13 -11.21
N LEU A 689 45.92 26.84 -12.52
CA LEU A 689 44.72 27.16 -13.30
C LEU A 689 43.50 26.48 -12.67
N HIS A 690 42.46 27.27 -12.39
CA HIS A 690 41.17 26.74 -11.96
C HIS A 690 40.59 25.88 -13.09
N ARG A 691 40.31 24.60 -12.80
CA ARG A 691 39.45 23.77 -13.66
C ARG A 691 38.03 23.87 -13.14
N GLY A 692 37.20 24.55 -13.91
CA GLY A 692 35.79 24.73 -13.69
C GLY A 692 34.98 23.45 -13.87
N ILE A 693 33.66 23.57 -13.67
CA ILE A 693 32.70 22.51 -13.96
C ILE A 693 32.03 22.81 -15.30
N LEU A 694 31.96 21.83 -16.20
CA LEU A 694 31.23 21.87 -17.46
C LEU A 694 30.28 20.68 -17.55
N TRP A 695 29.01 20.89 -17.18
CA TRP A 695 28.01 19.82 -17.20
C TRP A 695 26.95 20.10 -18.25
N LEU A 696 26.67 19.11 -19.09
CA LEU A 696 25.74 19.21 -20.21
C LEU A 696 24.56 18.27 -19.98
N PHE A 697 23.36 18.83 -19.91
CA PHE A 697 22.12 18.09 -19.82
C PHE A 697 21.52 17.97 -21.22
N LEU A 698 21.15 16.74 -21.59
CA LEU A 698 20.45 16.48 -22.85
C LEU A 698 19.46 15.32 -22.75
N ASP A 699 18.49 15.37 -23.65
CA ASP A 699 17.55 14.29 -23.91
C ASP A 699 17.87 13.56 -25.21
N PRO A 700 18.22 12.27 -25.15
CA PRO A 700 18.56 11.52 -26.35
C PRO A 700 17.34 11.19 -27.22
N PHE A 701 16.12 11.19 -26.68
CA PHE A 701 14.89 10.87 -27.42
C PHE A 701 14.26 12.10 -28.10
N LEU A 702 14.64 13.32 -27.70
CA LEU A 702 14.03 14.56 -28.21
C LEU A 702 14.89 15.32 -29.25
N VAL A 703 16.06 14.79 -29.62
CA VAL A 703 17.03 15.41 -30.54
C VAL A 703 16.39 15.76 -31.90
N ARG A 704 16.44 17.05 -32.28
CA ARG A 704 15.66 17.60 -33.41
C ARG A 704 16.39 17.77 -34.74
N HIS A 705 17.70 17.95 -34.78
CA HIS A 705 18.27 18.71 -35.91
C HIS A 705 18.90 17.87 -37.02
N ALA A 706 18.48 18.17 -38.26
CA ALA A 706 19.23 17.91 -39.49
C ALA A 706 20.44 18.87 -39.68
N ALA A 707 20.50 19.94 -38.90
CA ALA A 707 21.64 20.86 -38.82
C ALA A 707 22.64 20.41 -37.74
N ARG A 708 23.94 20.72 -37.90
CA ARG A 708 24.97 20.41 -36.90
C ARG A 708 24.61 21.07 -35.56
N SER A 709 24.27 20.27 -34.55
CA SER A 709 23.93 20.74 -33.19
C SER A 709 25.11 21.38 -32.46
N GLY A 710 26.34 21.09 -32.91
CA GLY A 710 27.58 21.49 -32.24
C GLY A 710 27.96 20.59 -31.05
N LEU A 711 27.11 19.61 -30.69
CA LEU A 711 27.47 18.55 -29.75
C LEU A 711 28.53 17.63 -30.38
N PRO A 712 29.52 17.14 -29.59
CA PRO A 712 30.38 16.06 -30.04
C PRO A 712 29.53 14.81 -30.36
N PRO A 713 29.98 13.96 -31.31
CA PRO A 713 29.26 12.74 -31.64
C PRO A 713 29.07 11.88 -30.39
N PRO A 714 27.99 11.07 -30.29
CA PRO A 714 27.70 10.28 -29.09
C PRO A 714 28.86 9.38 -28.61
N SER A 715 29.71 8.90 -29.52
CA SER A 715 30.93 8.14 -29.22
C SER A 715 32.07 8.97 -28.59
N ALA A 716 32.00 10.29 -28.67
CA ALA A 716 32.95 11.23 -28.07
C ALA A 716 32.40 11.95 -26.83
N GLN A 717 31.17 11.63 -26.40
CA GLN A 717 30.55 12.17 -25.18
C GLN A 717 31.00 11.35 -23.97
N PHE A 718 32.24 11.55 -23.53
CA PHE A 718 32.78 10.89 -22.33
C PHE A 718 33.49 11.90 -21.41
N PRO A 719 33.30 11.81 -20.08
CA PRO A 719 32.47 10.82 -19.37
C PRO A 719 30.96 11.11 -19.50
N ARG A 720 30.13 10.05 -19.50
CA ARG A 720 28.66 10.13 -19.59
C ARG A 720 27.98 9.37 -18.46
N LYS A 721 26.83 9.87 -17.99
CA LYS A 721 25.97 9.21 -17.02
C LYS A 721 24.51 9.31 -17.49
N THR A 722 23.83 8.18 -17.54
CA THR A 722 22.42 8.10 -17.95
C THR A 722 21.54 8.03 -16.72
N ILE A 723 20.53 8.89 -16.67
CA ILE A 723 19.55 8.92 -15.60
C ILE A 723 18.35 8.08 -16.01
N THR A 724 18.29 6.84 -15.49
CA THR A 724 17.24 5.87 -15.81
C THR A 724 16.14 5.79 -14.75
N ASN A 725 16.41 6.24 -13.52
CA ASN A 725 15.54 5.99 -12.34
C ASN A 725 14.79 7.25 -11.87
N GLY A 726 14.49 8.19 -12.76
CA GLY A 726 13.81 9.45 -12.41
C GLY A 726 12.47 9.58 -13.11
N ILE A 727 11.41 9.02 -12.53
CA ILE A 727 10.03 9.21 -13.00
C ILE A 727 9.37 10.25 -12.10
N HIS A 728 9.33 11.48 -12.60
CA HIS A 728 8.82 12.62 -11.85
C HIS A 728 7.51 13.15 -12.44
N CYS A 729 6.67 12.22 -12.90
CA CYS A 729 5.34 12.47 -13.44
C CYS A 729 4.39 11.31 -13.08
N ALA A 730 3.10 11.51 -13.32
CA ALA A 730 2.07 10.52 -13.05
C ALA A 730 2.25 9.24 -13.88
N LEU A 731 1.75 8.13 -13.34
CA LEU A 731 1.86 6.78 -13.90
C LEU A 731 1.34 6.70 -15.34
N GLU A 732 0.16 7.28 -15.59
CA GLU A 732 -0.48 7.27 -16.91
C GLU A 732 0.36 8.03 -17.94
N ILE A 733 1.01 9.12 -17.53
CA ILE A 733 1.91 9.91 -18.38
C ILE A 733 3.21 9.15 -18.62
N ALA A 734 3.80 8.54 -17.58
CA ALA A 734 5.00 7.73 -17.69
C ALA A 734 4.79 6.51 -18.60
N MET A 735 3.60 5.89 -18.57
CA MET A 735 3.22 4.82 -19.49
C MET A 735 3.22 5.30 -20.95
N VAL A 736 2.64 6.48 -21.21
CA VAL A 736 2.69 7.10 -22.55
C VAL A 736 4.13 7.34 -22.98
N MET A 737 4.97 7.92 -22.12
CA MET A 737 6.39 8.13 -22.44
C MET A 737 7.12 6.82 -22.74
N LYS A 738 6.91 5.77 -21.94
CA LYS A 738 7.51 4.46 -22.13
C LYS A 738 7.19 3.89 -23.51
N GLU A 739 5.90 3.90 -23.86
CA GLU A 739 5.41 3.36 -25.13
C GLU A 739 5.99 4.13 -26.33
N GLU A 740 6.03 5.46 -26.27
CA GLU A 740 6.62 6.26 -27.35
C GLU A 740 8.16 6.09 -27.42
N MET A 741 8.87 5.99 -26.28
CA MET A 741 10.30 5.70 -26.27
C MET A 741 10.62 4.32 -26.87
N LYS A 742 9.79 3.30 -26.58
CA LYS A 742 9.92 1.97 -27.17
C LYS A 742 9.74 2.00 -28.68
N ARG A 743 8.72 2.71 -29.19
CA ARG A 743 8.51 2.87 -30.63
C ARG A 743 9.69 3.54 -31.33
N ILE A 744 10.27 4.58 -30.71
CA ILE A 744 11.48 5.25 -31.23
C ILE A 744 12.69 4.30 -31.20
N GLN A 745 12.80 3.42 -30.21
CA GLN A 745 13.87 2.42 -30.14
C GLN A 745 13.72 1.36 -31.24
N GLU A 746 12.50 0.93 -31.55
CA GLU A 746 12.21 -0.04 -32.62
C GLU A 746 12.33 0.58 -34.02
N ASN A 747 11.99 1.86 -34.17
CA ASN A 747 12.02 2.61 -35.43
C ASN A 747 12.81 3.92 -35.27
N PRO A 748 14.16 3.85 -35.16
CA PRO A 748 14.97 5.04 -34.93
C PRO A 748 14.97 5.99 -36.13
N HIS A 749 14.71 7.28 -35.86
CA HIS A 749 14.87 8.32 -36.87
C HIS A 749 16.36 8.54 -37.22
N SER A 750 16.64 9.07 -38.43
CA SER A 750 18.00 9.29 -38.94
C SER A 750 18.91 10.15 -38.05
N ASN A 751 18.33 10.93 -37.14
CA ASN A 751 19.04 11.88 -36.28
C ASN A 751 19.33 11.35 -34.87
N VAL A 752 18.86 10.14 -34.53
CA VAL A 752 19.06 9.54 -33.20
C VAL A 752 20.08 8.41 -33.31
N SER A 753 21.10 8.42 -32.45
CA SER A 753 22.14 7.39 -32.49
C SER A 753 21.69 6.06 -31.87
N PRO A 754 21.87 4.92 -32.57
CA PRO A 754 21.54 3.60 -32.06
C PRO A 754 22.17 3.27 -30.70
N ASP A 755 23.44 3.68 -30.49
CA ASP A 755 24.18 3.46 -29.24
C ASP A 755 23.55 4.15 -28.02
N THR A 756 22.84 5.25 -28.24
CA THR A 756 22.18 5.99 -27.15
C THR A 756 20.80 5.42 -26.85
N LEU A 757 20.08 4.95 -27.87
CA LEU A 757 18.81 4.24 -27.71
C LEU A 757 19.00 2.87 -27.04
N ALA A 758 20.13 2.19 -27.25
CA ALA A 758 20.47 0.94 -26.58
C ALA A 758 20.62 1.08 -25.04
N SER A 759 20.76 2.30 -24.52
CA SER A 759 20.82 2.57 -23.07
C SER A 759 19.45 2.48 -22.39
N PHE A 760 18.35 2.62 -23.14
CA PHE A 760 17.01 2.47 -22.61
C PHE A 760 16.69 0.98 -22.40
N ARG A 761 16.40 0.62 -21.15
CA ARG A 761 15.98 -0.72 -20.75
C ARG A 761 14.54 -0.66 -20.23
N GLU A 762 13.61 -1.21 -20.99
CA GLU A 762 12.17 -1.22 -20.65
C GLU A 762 11.93 -1.78 -19.23
N ALA A 763 12.57 -2.91 -18.89
CA ALA A 763 12.43 -3.53 -17.57
C ALA A 763 12.88 -2.61 -16.41
N ALA A 764 13.97 -1.85 -16.59
CA ALA A 764 14.46 -0.93 -15.56
C ALA A 764 13.54 0.30 -15.42
N TYR A 765 12.96 0.76 -16.52
CA TYR A 765 11.97 1.84 -16.51
C TYR A 765 10.67 1.40 -15.84
N GLU A 766 10.19 0.18 -16.12
CA GLU A 766 9.02 -0.40 -15.46
C GLU A 766 9.22 -0.61 -13.96
N GLU A 767 10.41 -1.08 -13.58
CA GLU A 767 10.78 -1.18 -12.17
C GLU A 767 10.73 0.20 -11.51
N ALA A 768 11.35 1.23 -12.10
CA ALA A 768 11.28 2.59 -11.57
C ALA A 768 9.84 3.13 -11.48
N MET A 769 8.97 2.83 -12.47
CA MET A 769 7.55 3.20 -12.44
C MET A 769 6.84 2.57 -11.25
N CYS A 770 7.05 1.28 -11.00
CA CYS A 770 6.43 0.58 -9.87
C CYS A 770 6.85 1.18 -8.52
N HIS A 771 8.07 1.70 -8.42
CA HIS A 771 8.63 2.25 -7.18
C HIS A 771 8.32 3.73 -6.93
N GLN A 772 8.02 4.51 -7.97
CA GLN A 772 7.95 5.98 -7.88
C GLN A 772 6.68 6.59 -8.48
N ALA A 773 6.03 5.96 -9.45
CA ALA A 773 4.94 6.60 -10.18
C ALA A 773 3.66 6.68 -9.33
N LEU A 774 3.02 7.85 -9.37
CA LEU A 774 1.77 8.15 -8.66
C LEU A 774 0.59 8.22 -9.64
N PRO A 775 -0.64 7.92 -9.24
CA PRO A 775 -1.82 8.08 -10.10
C PRO A 775 -1.98 9.52 -10.61
N GLY A 776 -2.49 9.67 -11.82
CA GLY A 776 -2.85 10.92 -12.45
C GLY A 776 -3.88 10.70 -13.55
N VAL A 777 -3.85 11.53 -14.60
CA VAL A 777 -4.86 11.51 -15.66
C VAL A 777 -4.18 11.57 -17.02
N PHE A 778 -4.58 10.66 -17.91
CA PHE A 778 -4.28 10.75 -19.33
C PHE A 778 -5.56 10.54 -20.14
N GLU A 779 -5.89 11.51 -20.99
CA GLU A 779 -6.99 11.42 -21.93
C GLU A 779 -6.51 11.78 -23.34
N SER A 780 -7.01 11.08 -24.34
CA SER A 780 -6.70 11.36 -25.74
C SER A 780 -7.97 11.27 -26.57
N GLU A 781 -8.27 12.33 -27.33
CA GLU A 781 -9.42 12.40 -28.23
C GLU A 781 -8.95 12.77 -29.65
N THR A 782 -9.55 12.15 -30.66
CA THR A 782 -9.21 12.38 -32.07
C THR A 782 -10.43 12.78 -32.88
N ASN A 783 -10.22 13.30 -34.09
CA ASN A 783 -11.27 13.69 -35.03
C ASN A 783 -12.19 14.83 -34.53
N LEU A 784 -11.65 15.78 -33.76
CA LEU A 784 -12.41 16.92 -33.23
C LEU A 784 -12.33 18.15 -34.15
N THR A 785 -13.34 19.01 -34.15
CA THR A 785 -13.21 20.36 -34.74
C THR A 785 -12.45 21.30 -33.80
N THR A 786 -11.97 22.45 -34.30
CA THR A 786 -11.34 23.48 -33.46
C THR A 786 -12.27 23.90 -32.30
N GLU A 787 -13.57 24.06 -32.57
CA GLU A 787 -14.59 24.44 -31.60
C GLU A 787 -14.87 23.35 -30.57
N GLU A 788 -14.92 22.08 -31.00
CA GLU A 788 -15.07 20.93 -30.10
C GLU A 788 -13.87 20.78 -29.17
N MET A 789 -12.65 20.95 -29.70
CA MET A 789 -11.42 20.96 -28.89
C MET A 789 -11.45 22.10 -27.86
N ALA A 790 -11.80 23.31 -28.28
CA ALA A 790 -11.88 24.46 -27.38
C ALA A 790 -12.94 24.26 -26.29
N LYS A 791 -14.11 23.69 -26.65
CA LYS A 791 -15.17 23.34 -25.72
C LYS A 791 -14.70 22.29 -24.70
N HIS A 792 -14.05 21.23 -25.15
CA HIS A 792 -13.48 20.20 -24.26
C HIS A 792 -12.49 20.83 -23.27
N VAL A 793 -11.54 21.64 -23.75
CA VAL A 793 -10.56 22.33 -22.88
C VAL A 793 -11.27 23.21 -21.86
N ALA A 794 -12.29 23.97 -22.26
CA ALA A 794 -13.03 24.85 -21.37
C ALA A 794 -13.84 24.08 -20.31
N GLU A 795 -14.53 22.99 -20.68
CA GLU A 795 -15.26 22.12 -19.76
C GLU A 795 -14.32 21.49 -18.71
N ARG A 796 -13.16 20.99 -19.15
CA ARG A 796 -12.15 20.43 -18.24
C ARG A 796 -11.55 21.49 -17.33
N CYS A 797 -11.18 22.65 -17.86
CA CYS A 797 -10.69 23.76 -17.03
C CYS A 797 -11.73 24.18 -15.99
N HIS A 798 -13.01 24.30 -16.38
CA HIS A 798 -14.09 24.62 -15.45
C HIS A 798 -14.18 23.59 -14.32
N SER A 799 -14.20 22.29 -14.66
CA SER A 799 -14.23 21.21 -13.65
C SER A 799 -13.01 21.26 -12.71
N LEU A 800 -11.81 21.54 -13.24
CA LEU A 800 -10.59 21.67 -12.46
C LEU A 800 -10.65 22.88 -11.52
N PHE A 801 -11.10 24.04 -12.00
CA PHE A 801 -11.25 25.22 -11.15
C PHE A 801 -12.30 25.02 -10.06
N GLN A 802 -13.38 24.28 -10.32
CA GLN A 802 -14.31 23.86 -9.29
C GLN A 802 -13.64 22.95 -8.26
N CYS A 803 -12.69 22.09 -8.66
CA CYS A 803 -11.90 21.29 -7.75
C CYS A 803 -10.78 22.07 -7.02
N GLY A 804 -10.62 23.37 -7.25
CA GLY A 804 -9.64 24.22 -6.57
C GLY A 804 -8.27 24.30 -7.23
N TYR A 805 -8.11 23.81 -8.46
CA TYR A 805 -6.92 24.06 -9.27
C TYR A 805 -6.86 25.52 -9.70
N LEU A 806 -5.66 26.04 -9.95
CA LEU A 806 -5.44 27.43 -10.32
C LEU A 806 -5.04 27.56 -11.79
N PRO A 807 -5.30 28.71 -12.44
CA PRO A 807 -4.89 28.92 -13.85
C PRO A 807 -3.38 28.70 -14.08
N LYS A 808 -2.55 29.07 -13.10
CA LYS A 808 -1.08 28.85 -13.13
C LYS A 808 -0.68 27.37 -13.24
N ASP A 809 -1.57 26.43 -12.89
CA ASP A 809 -1.29 24.99 -12.93
C ASP A 809 -1.45 24.42 -14.35
N ILE A 810 -1.99 25.20 -15.29
CA ILE A 810 -2.42 24.76 -16.62
C ILE A 810 -1.54 25.35 -17.73
N ALA A 811 -1.15 24.52 -18.69
CA ALA A 811 -0.62 24.93 -19.99
C ALA A 811 -1.41 24.30 -21.13
N ILE A 812 -1.75 25.11 -22.13
CA ILE A 812 -2.34 24.70 -23.40
C ILE A 812 -1.25 24.88 -24.46
N LEU A 813 -0.79 23.77 -25.02
CA LEU A 813 0.35 23.70 -25.91
C LEU A 813 -0.11 23.34 -27.33
N CYS A 814 0.18 24.23 -28.28
CA CYS A 814 -0.05 24.00 -29.70
C CYS A 814 1.17 23.28 -30.31
N ARG A 815 0.94 22.42 -31.30
CA ARG A 815 2.04 21.78 -32.03
C ARG A 815 2.96 22.80 -32.71
N ARG A 816 2.39 23.80 -33.39
CA ARG A 816 3.12 24.89 -34.06
C ARG A 816 2.72 26.25 -33.49
N GLY A 817 3.64 27.21 -33.52
CA GLY A 817 3.36 28.59 -33.09
C GLY A 817 2.33 29.30 -33.97
N GLU A 818 2.24 28.93 -35.23
CA GLU A 818 1.27 29.47 -36.20
C GLU A 818 -0.18 29.14 -35.81
N ASP A 819 -0.39 27.94 -35.24
CA ASP A 819 -1.72 27.44 -34.86
C ASP A 819 -2.27 28.16 -33.61
N ARG A 820 -1.40 28.79 -32.80
CA ARG A 820 -1.76 29.42 -31.54
C ARG A 820 -2.89 30.42 -31.69
N ARG A 821 -2.77 31.38 -32.62
CA ARG A 821 -3.77 32.45 -32.80
C ARG A 821 -5.15 31.90 -33.19
N ARG A 822 -5.16 30.80 -33.94
CA ARG A 822 -6.39 30.10 -34.35
C ARG A 822 -7.10 29.49 -33.15
N TYR A 823 -6.37 28.76 -32.32
CA TYR A 823 -6.94 28.15 -31.10
C TYR A 823 -7.28 29.19 -30.04
N GLU A 824 -6.50 30.26 -29.89
CA GLU A 824 -6.71 31.32 -28.89
C GLU A 824 -8.10 31.95 -29.01
N LEU A 825 -8.55 32.25 -30.22
CA LEU A 825 -9.88 32.83 -30.45
C LEU A 825 -11.02 31.86 -30.10
N ALA A 826 -10.88 30.59 -30.45
CA ALA A 826 -11.87 29.56 -30.12
C ALA A 826 -11.92 29.29 -28.60
N LEU A 827 -10.75 29.24 -27.95
CA LEU A 827 -10.62 29.04 -26.51
C LEU A 827 -11.21 30.20 -25.71
N LEU A 828 -10.95 31.46 -26.10
CA LEU A 828 -11.56 32.61 -25.44
C LEU A 828 -13.09 32.55 -25.49
N ARG A 829 -13.67 32.24 -26.65
CA ARG A 829 -15.12 32.08 -26.81
C ARG A 829 -15.66 30.93 -25.96
N ALA A 830 -14.97 29.80 -25.95
CA ALA A 830 -15.40 28.64 -25.17
C ALA A 830 -15.32 28.93 -23.66
N MET A 831 -14.25 29.55 -23.18
CA MET A 831 -14.08 29.89 -21.76
C MET A 831 -15.14 30.88 -21.27
N GLU A 832 -15.51 31.89 -22.07
CA GLU A 832 -16.58 32.85 -21.74
C GLU A 832 -17.94 32.17 -21.49
N LEU A 833 -18.22 31.02 -22.11
CA LEU A 833 -19.47 30.27 -21.89
C LEU A 833 -19.53 29.58 -20.51
N PHE A 834 -18.37 29.37 -19.88
CA PHE A 834 -18.26 28.70 -18.58
C PHE A 834 -17.88 29.67 -17.44
N GLU A 835 -17.73 30.96 -17.72
CA GLU A 835 -17.54 32.00 -16.71
C GLU A 835 -18.86 32.24 -15.94
N THR A 836 -18.88 31.90 -14.65
CA THR A 836 -19.99 32.25 -13.75
C THR A 836 -19.83 33.69 -13.24
N HIS A 837 -20.95 34.37 -12.96
CA HIS A 837 -20.97 35.75 -12.47
C HIS A 837 -20.05 35.94 -11.25
N GLY A 838 -18.92 36.65 -11.44
CA GLY A 838 -17.93 36.96 -10.41
C GLY A 838 -16.54 36.33 -10.59
N ALA A 839 -16.31 35.48 -11.60
CA ALA A 839 -14.98 34.95 -11.91
C ALA A 839 -14.11 35.98 -12.67
N THR A 840 -12.82 36.02 -12.33
CA THR A 840 -11.81 36.80 -13.07
C THR A 840 -11.74 36.29 -14.51
N LYS A 841 -11.82 37.18 -15.50
CA LYS A 841 -11.75 36.83 -16.92
C LYS A 841 -10.53 35.95 -17.19
N VAL A 842 -10.72 34.79 -17.82
CA VAL A 842 -9.61 33.87 -18.13
C VAL A 842 -8.67 34.55 -19.13
N ALA A 843 -7.47 34.87 -18.67
CA ALA A 843 -6.42 35.44 -19.51
C ALA A 843 -5.35 34.39 -19.85
N PHE A 844 -4.85 34.47 -21.09
CA PHE A 844 -3.77 33.62 -21.58
C PHE A 844 -2.45 34.40 -21.57
N SER A 845 -1.39 33.79 -21.04
CA SER A 845 -0.03 34.30 -21.13
C SER A 845 0.83 33.43 -22.05
N GLN A 846 1.92 33.99 -22.57
CA GLN A 846 2.91 33.24 -23.35
C GLN A 846 3.89 32.50 -22.43
N ALA A 847 4.76 31.65 -22.98
CA ALA A 847 5.77 30.92 -22.20
C ALA A 847 6.70 31.86 -21.39
N SER A 848 6.95 33.09 -21.83
CA SER A 848 7.70 34.10 -21.07
C SER A 848 7.01 34.49 -19.75
N GLY A 849 5.69 34.35 -19.68
CA GLY A 849 4.85 34.55 -18.49
C GLY A 849 4.62 33.28 -17.69
N VAL A 850 5.51 32.28 -17.74
CA VAL A 850 5.37 30.99 -17.03
C VAL A 850 5.32 31.12 -15.50
N LEU A 851 5.59 32.30 -14.96
CA LEU A 851 5.48 32.58 -13.52
C LEU A 851 4.25 33.42 -13.19
N ASP A 852 3.51 33.86 -14.21
CA ASP A 852 2.25 34.59 -14.05
C ASP A 852 1.15 33.67 -13.52
N ALA A 853 0.15 34.27 -12.87
CA ALA A 853 -1.00 33.55 -12.33
C ALA A 853 -2.04 33.11 -13.40
N HIS A 854 -1.64 33.01 -14.68
CA HIS A 854 -2.50 32.82 -15.85
C HIS A 854 -2.29 31.45 -16.52
N ILE A 855 -3.24 31.06 -17.37
CA ILE A 855 -3.09 29.86 -18.22
C ILE A 855 -2.06 30.16 -19.31
N ILE A 856 -1.10 29.26 -19.51
CA ILE A 856 -0.14 29.40 -20.61
C ILE A 856 -0.78 28.91 -21.90
N LEU A 857 -0.73 29.70 -22.97
CA LEU A 857 -1.09 29.29 -24.32
C LEU A 857 0.07 29.58 -25.28
N ASP A 858 0.78 28.54 -25.70
CA ASP A 858 1.95 28.71 -26.57
C ASP A 858 2.24 27.45 -27.39
N SER A 859 3.27 27.49 -28.24
CA SER A 859 3.78 26.30 -28.92
C SER A 859 4.62 25.43 -28.01
N ILE A 860 4.63 24.13 -28.30
CA ILE A 860 5.46 23.14 -27.59
C ILE A 860 6.97 23.46 -27.66
N GLN A 861 7.40 24.18 -28.70
CA GLN A 861 8.80 24.58 -28.87
C GLN A 861 9.17 25.76 -27.96
N GLN A 862 8.29 26.75 -27.82
CA GLN A 862 8.53 27.88 -26.93
C GLN A 862 8.44 27.46 -25.45
N PHE A 863 7.62 26.46 -25.15
CA PHE A 863 7.51 25.85 -23.82
C PHE A 863 8.58 24.78 -23.52
N SER A 864 9.73 24.83 -24.20
CA SER A 864 10.83 23.88 -23.94
C SER A 864 11.47 24.14 -22.57
N GLY A 865 11.85 23.07 -21.88
CA GLY A 865 12.37 23.06 -20.50
C GLY A 865 11.33 23.30 -19.41
N LEU A 866 10.16 23.85 -19.77
CA LEU A 866 9.10 24.24 -18.85
C LEU A 866 8.08 23.10 -18.63
N GLN A 867 7.39 23.16 -17.49
CA GLN A 867 6.44 22.11 -17.08
C GLN A 867 5.25 22.69 -16.32
N ARG A 868 4.13 21.96 -16.35
CA ARG A 868 2.91 22.24 -15.59
C ARG A 868 2.30 20.96 -15.02
N ASN A 869 1.51 21.14 -13.97
CA ASN A 869 0.73 20.06 -13.38
C ASN A 869 -0.25 19.48 -14.40
N ILE A 870 -0.86 20.36 -15.21
CA ILE A 870 -1.88 20.03 -16.19
C ILE A 870 -1.48 20.57 -17.56
N VAL A 871 -1.46 19.70 -18.58
CA VAL A 871 -1.15 20.07 -19.95
C VAL A 871 -2.24 19.60 -20.91
N PHE A 872 -2.72 20.52 -21.74
CA PHE A 872 -3.54 20.24 -22.92
C PHE A 872 -2.64 20.34 -24.17
N GLY A 873 -2.47 19.26 -24.91
CA GLY A 873 -1.77 19.24 -26.19
C GLY A 873 -2.76 19.34 -27.35
N LEU A 874 -2.69 20.41 -28.14
CA LEU A 874 -3.52 20.64 -29.31
C LEU A 874 -2.69 20.39 -30.58
N SER A 875 -3.15 19.46 -31.41
CA SER A 875 -2.48 19.14 -32.68
C SER A 875 -3.48 18.94 -33.80
N PRO A 876 -3.24 19.44 -35.02
CA PRO A 876 -3.93 18.94 -36.18
C PRO A 876 -3.54 17.48 -36.46
N GLU A 877 -4.46 16.68 -37.01
CA GLU A 877 -4.24 15.28 -37.36
C GLU A 877 -3.42 15.17 -38.67
N GLY A 878 -2.18 14.69 -38.59
CA GLY A 878 -1.31 14.49 -39.76
C GLY A 878 -0.88 13.03 -39.94
N THR A 879 -0.09 12.80 -40.99
CA THR A 879 0.30 11.45 -41.48
C THR A 879 1.30 10.78 -40.54
N LEU A 880 1.45 9.44 -40.63
CA LEU A 880 2.33 8.54 -39.86
C LEU A 880 3.75 9.04 -39.46
N LEU A 881 4.29 10.11 -40.03
CA LEU A 881 5.56 10.75 -39.64
C LEU A 881 5.44 11.66 -38.39
N GLU A 882 4.52 11.35 -37.46
CA GLU A 882 4.08 12.22 -36.34
C GLU A 882 4.55 11.75 -34.95
N GLU A 883 5.51 10.85 -34.91
CA GLU A 883 5.79 9.93 -33.80
C GLU A 883 6.44 10.60 -32.56
N VAL A 884 7.08 11.78 -32.68
CA VAL A 884 7.80 12.42 -31.55
C VAL A 884 6.95 13.44 -30.78
N HIS A 885 5.77 13.82 -31.27
CA HIS A 885 5.00 14.92 -30.65
C HIS A 885 4.30 14.50 -29.35
N LYS A 886 3.79 13.27 -29.27
CA LYS A 886 3.19 12.72 -28.04
C LYS A 886 4.17 12.73 -26.87
N LEU A 887 5.39 12.23 -27.11
CA LEU A 887 6.47 12.21 -26.13
C LEU A 887 6.81 13.62 -25.64
N ARG A 888 6.83 14.60 -26.54
CA ARG A 888 7.08 16.00 -26.18
C ARG A 888 5.95 16.57 -25.32
N PHE A 889 4.68 16.37 -25.65
CA PHE A 889 3.58 16.88 -24.83
C PHE A 889 3.60 16.24 -23.45
N ALA A 890 3.78 14.92 -23.39
CA ALA A 890 3.91 14.19 -22.14
C ALA A 890 5.05 14.74 -21.28
N SER A 891 6.21 15.07 -21.87
CA SER A 891 7.38 15.58 -21.12
C SER A 891 7.16 16.92 -20.41
N ARG A 892 6.08 17.64 -20.75
CA ARG A 892 5.70 18.93 -20.16
C ARG A 892 4.66 18.78 -19.04
N ALA A 893 4.03 17.61 -18.90
CA ALA A 893 2.97 17.35 -17.94
C ALA A 893 3.48 16.59 -16.70
N ILE A 894 3.02 16.98 -15.51
CA ILE A 894 3.38 16.30 -14.25
C ILE A 894 2.27 15.37 -13.78
N LYS A 895 1.00 15.82 -13.76
CA LYS A 895 -0.13 15.06 -13.19
C LYS A 895 -1.19 14.71 -14.23
N HIS A 896 -1.62 15.69 -15.02
CA HIS A 896 -2.67 15.50 -16.02
C HIS A 896 -2.18 15.83 -17.43
N LEU A 897 -2.48 14.95 -18.39
CA LEU A 897 -2.21 15.14 -19.81
C LEU A 897 -3.48 14.88 -20.63
N TYR A 898 -3.91 15.89 -21.38
CA TYR A 898 -5.02 15.80 -22.32
C TYR A 898 -4.48 16.03 -23.73
N LEU A 899 -4.62 15.07 -24.64
CA LEU A 899 -4.20 15.19 -26.04
C LEU A 899 -5.41 15.26 -26.96
N LEU A 900 -5.55 16.36 -27.68
CA LEU A 900 -6.68 16.62 -28.56
C LEU A 900 -6.18 16.76 -30.00
N TYR A 901 -6.74 15.95 -30.91
CA TYR A 901 -6.37 15.93 -32.32
C TYR A 901 -7.49 16.45 -33.23
N GLU A 902 -7.18 17.49 -34.00
CA GLU A 902 -8.12 18.14 -34.91
C GLU A 902 -8.32 17.31 -36.19
N LYS A 903 -9.58 17.06 -36.58
CA LYS A 903 -9.97 16.36 -37.80
C LYS A 903 -9.29 16.96 -39.03
N ARG A 904 -8.79 16.10 -39.91
CA ARG A 904 -8.35 16.53 -41.25
C ARG A 904 -9.47 17.23 -42.02
N ALA A 905 -9.20 18.43 -42.51
CA ALA A 905 -9.98 19.00 -43.59
C ALA A 905 -9.86 18.06 -44.80
N ALA A 906 -10.99 17.50 -45.25
CA ALA A 906 -11.06 16.79 -46.52
C ALA A 906 -10.77 17.81 -47.62
N PHE A 907 -9.58 17.74 -48.22
CA PHE A 907 -9.24 18.48 -49.42
C PHE A 907 -9.59 17.65 -50.65
#